data_AF-A0A1E5A0C2-F1
#
_entry.id   AF-A0A1E5A0C2-F1
#
_cell.length_a   1.000
_cell.length_b   1.000
_cell.length_c   1.000
_cell.angle_alpha   90.00
_cell.angle_beta   90.00
_cell.angle_gamma   90.00
#
_symmetry.space_group_name_H-M   'P 1'
#
loop_
_entity.id
_entity.type
_entity.pdbx_description
1 polymer ?
#
loop_
_entity_poly.entity_id
_entity_poly.type
_entity_poly.pdbx_seq_one_letter_code
_entity_poly.pdbx_strand_id
1 'polypeptide(L)'
;MQTGVISGIGLIAAAIIYIGLNTLVSVMAPVNRLDVTQERLFTLSDGSRRTLENIDEPLHAYFFFSEALGREVPFYGAYSRQVKSLLTVIASASDGRLILHEYNPEPFSELADRAVAYGIQGVPLDQGGELAYFGLAVANTVDEIETIAFFQPEREALLEYDIMRIVDVLSNPEPVVIGVLGSLPVMGDMQAQMQGGVMVPWAIATELRSQFELINLPEAFDELPDKINLLMVVHPQAMTPRSIYQLEQFLFRGGRAIIFVDPKAESDLNISPDRASTSVAGLKPLLQQWGISVEADKLVADRSMALRINAGTAAQPVPAEYVLWLAANEEHLAADDPVTSQLAVVNLATAGSIQQSGNSPLSLQPLIFTGENSSRIHVDKAGGLRPDIIGLLNSFEADDKKYVIAARLSGEVTTAFPDGPPARAVESNTSNNKVMRTEGPVNLVLVADTDLLDERFWLRKQQFFGREVAEKIAGNADFVLNAIEQLSGSAALVDIRSRGVSQRAFEKVIELERQAEIRLQDSERELQAKLKQAQDKIAALQGVETVKDPTSGELTVNVSLTDQQRQQVEAIRREMLEIRQQLRTVQRKLREDVERLETRLEFFNIGLMPILVLLIAVLLAVVRYVTRPVHRDKVPRGMAG
;
A
#
# COMPACT_ATOMS: atom_id res chain seq x y z
N MET A 1 -56.58 39.47 -14.04
CA MET A 1 -55.16 39.64 -13.69
C MET A 1 -55.07 40.10 -12.25
N GLN A 2 -54.69 39.22 -11.33
CA GLN A 2 -54.14 39.63 -10.03
C GLN A 2 -52.86 38.83 -9.84
N THR A 3 -51.75 39.52 -10.07
CA THR A 3 -50.38 39.08 -9.81
C THR A 3 -50.21 38.93 -8.29
N GLY A 4 -50.05 37.70 -7.82
CA GLY A 4 -49.71 37.43 -6.43
C GLY A 4 -48.28 37.90 -6.15
N VAL A 5 -48.15 39.13 -5.66
CA VAL A 5 -46.91 39.66 -5.12
C VAL A 5 -46.51 38.78 -3.94
N ILE A 6 -45.47 37.97 -4.09
CA ILE A 6 -44.78 37.37 -2.95
C ILE A 6 -44.21 38.55 -2.17
N SER A 7 -44.91 38.96 -1.10
CA SER A 7 -44.49 40.11 -0.30
C SER A 7 -43.05 39.88 0.19
N GLY A 8 -42.20 40.90 0.17
CA GLY A 8 -40.80 40.79 0.60
C GLY A 8 -40.64 40.21 2.02
N ILE A 9 -41.67 40.36 2.86
CA ILE A 9 -41.76 39.76 4.20
C ILE A 9 -41.80 38.22 4.13
N GLY A 10 -42.50 37.65 3.15
CA GLY A 10 -42.55 36.20 2.93
C GLY A 10 -41.20 35.62 2.48
N LEU A 11 -40.44 36.36 1.67
CA LEU A 11 -39.09 35.96 1.26
C LEU A 11 -38.10 36.01 2.43
N ILE A 12 -38.19 37.06 3.26
CA ILE A 12 -37.35 37.19 4.46
C ILE A 12 -37.68 36.08 5.47
N ALA A 13 -38.96 35.80 5.72
CA ALA A 13 -39.37 34.72 6.61
C ALA A 13 -38.91 33.34 6.09
N ALA A 14 -39.02 33.09 4.79
CA ALA A 14 -38.52 31.86 4.17
C ALA A 14 -36.99 31.74 4.27
N ALA A 15 -36.25 32.84 4.10
CA ALA A 15 -34.80 32.85 4.28
C ALA A 15 -34.40 32.57 5.74
N ILE A 16 -35.10 33.15 6.71
CA ILE A 16 -34.86 32.90 8.14
C ILE A 16 -35.20 31.45 8.50
N ILE A 17 -36.31 30.91 8.01
CA ILE A 17 -36.69 29.50 8.22
C ILE A 17 -35.69 28.58 7.53
N TYR A 18 -35.21 28.91 6.33
CA TYR A 18 -34.20 28.13 5.63
C TYR A 18 -32.86 28.14 6.39
N ILE A 19 -32.39 29.31 6.83
CA ILE A 19 -31.16 29.43 7.64
C ILE A 19 -31.34 28.66 8.95
N GLY A 20 -32.45 28.84 9.64
CA GLY A 20 -32.77 28.18 10.91
C GLY A 20 -32.92 26.67 10.78
N LEU A 21 -33.57 26.19 9.72
CA LEU A 21 -33.69 24.76 9.43
C LEU A 21 -32.33 24.18 9.04
N ASN A 22 -31.53 24.89 8.26
CA ASN A 22 -30.21 24.42 7.84
C ASN A 22 -29.22 24.42 9.03
N THR A 23 -29.33 25.37 9.96
CA THR A 23 -28.57 25.34 11.23
C THR A 23 -29.09 24.25 12.17
N LEU A 24 -30.40 24.04 12.26
CA LEU A 24 -30.96 22.96 13.08
C LEU A 24 -30.56 21.59 12.53
N VAL A 25 -30.62 21.41 11.21
CA VAL A 25 -30.16 20.20 10.52
C VAL A 25 -28.65 20.05 10.68
N SER A 26 -27.83 21.09 10.55
CA SER A 26 -26.38 20.96 10.75
C SER A 26 -26.00 20.60 12.19
N VAL A 27 -26.80 21.01 13.18
CA VAL A 27 -26.62 20.69 14.59
C VAL A 27 -27.17 19.32 14.97
N MET A 28 -28.27 18.86 14.38
CA MET A 28 -28.88 17.55 14.69
C MET A 28 -28.45 16.40 13.77
N ALA A 29 -27.95 16.69 12.56
CA ALA A 29 -27.46 15.68 11.63
C ALA A 29 -26.21 14.88 12.06
N PRO A 30 -25.32 15.31 12.98
CA PRO A 30 -24.17 14.49 13.39
C PRO A 30 -24.56 13.11 13.95
N VAL A 31 -25.77 12.96 14.46
CA VAL A 31 -26.22 11.72 15.14
C VAL A 31 -26.79 10.69 14.15
N ASN A 32 -27.30 11.10 12.99
CA ASN A 32 -27.92 10.22 11.99
C ASN A 32 -27.56 10.65 10.56
N ARG A 33 -26.26 10.69 10.22
CA ARG A 33 -25.83 10.83 8.82
C ARG A 33 -26.16 9.55 8.07
N LEU A 34 -27.21 9.60 7.24
CA LEU A 34 -27.49 8.52 6.29
C LEU A 34 -26.48 8.64 5.15
N ASP A 35 -25.52 7.71 5.10
CA ASP A 35 -24.55 7.68 4.02
C ASP A 35 -25.17 7.02 2.78
N VAL A 36 -25.39 7.85 1.76
CA VAL A 36 -25.95 7.45 0.46
C VAL A 36 -24.85 7.17 -0.58
N THR A 37 -23.57 7.21 -0.18
CA THR A 37 -22.49 6.80 -1.07
C THR A 37 -22.59 5.30 -1.34
N GLN A 38 -22.20 4.90 -2.55
CA GLN A 38 -22.30 3.51 -3.01
C GLN A 38 -21.55 2.51 -2.10
N GLU A 39 -20.52 2.99 -1.39
CA GLU A 39 -19.61 2.20 -0.54
C GLU A 39 -19.75 2.51 0.97
N ARG A 40 -20.66 3.43 1.36
CA ARG A 40 -20.77 3.94 2.75
C ARG A 40 -19.46 4.52 3.30
N LEU A 41 -18.75 5.33 2.52
CA LEU A 41 -17.43 5.92 2.80
C LEU A 41 -17.33 6.75 4.09
N PHE A 42 -18.47 7.14 4.67
CA PHE A 42 -18.59 7.93 5.90
C PHE A 42 -19.23 7.14 7.05
N THR A 43 -19.31 5.81 6.95
CA THR A 43 -19.80 4.92 8.00
C THR A 43 -18.73 3.92 8.40
N LEU A 44 -18.40 3.87 9.69
CA LEU A 44 -17.46 2.87 10.21
C LEU A 44 -17.89 1.45 9.85
N SER A 45 -16.91 0.62 9.53
CA SER A 45 -17.11 -0.81 9.35
C SER A 45 -17.57 -1.49 10.65
N ASP A 46 -18.20 -2.66 10.49
CA ASP A 46 -18.64 -3.47 11.63
C ASP A 46 -17.44 -4.03 12.42
N GLY A 47 -16.28 -4.11 11.76
CA GLY A 47 -14.97 -4.36 12.40
C GLY A 47 -14.58 -3.24 13.35
N SER A 48 -14.49 -2.02 12.84
CA SER A 48 -14.14 -0.83 13.64
C SER A 48 -15.04 -0.65 14.85
N ARG A 49 -16.36 -0.86 14.71
CA ARG A 49 -17.28 -0.78 15.85
C ARG A 49 -16.94 -1.78 16.96
N ARG A 50 -16.65 -3.03 16.60
CA ARG A 50 -16.26 -4.07 17.58
C ARG A 50 -14.91 -3.76 18.23
N THR A 51 -13.93 -3.26 17.47
CA THR A 51 -12.64 -2.83 18.04
C THR A 51 -12.84 -1.71 19.05
N LEU A 52 -13.67 -0.70 18.74
CA LEU A 52 -14.01 0.37 19.67
C LEU A 52 -14.80 -0.11 20.90
N GLU A 53 -15.63 -1.14 20.74
CA GLU A 53 -16.36 -1.78 21.84
C GLU A 53 -15.46 -2.52 22.84
N ASN A 54 -14.29 -2.97 22.39
CA ASN A 54 -13.32 -3.71 23.21
C ASN A 54 -12.27 -2.81 23.88
N ILE A 55 -12.37 -1.49 23.76
CA ILE A 55 -11.49 -0.58 24.49
C ILE A 55 -11.87 -0.63 25.97
N ASP A 56 -11.00 -1.19 26.81
CA ASP A 56 -11.20 -1.29 28.25
C ASP A 56 -10.85 0.03 28.98
N GLU A 57 -9.84 0.75 28.50
CA GLU A 57 -9.33 1.98 29.10
C GLU A 57 -9.33 3.16 28.10
N PRO A 58 -9.57 4.41 28.55
CA PRO A 58 -9.58 5.56 27.65
C PRO A 58 -8.24 5.75 26.93
N LEU A 59 -8.31 5.85 25.60
CA LEU A 59 -7.21 6.17 24.72
C LEU A 59 -7.22 7.65 24.34
N HIS A 60 -6.04 8.27 24.28
CA HIS A 60 -5.87 9.66 23.87
C HIS A 60 -5.25 9.73 22.48
N ALA A 61 -6.01 10.21 21.50
CA ALA A 61 -5.58 10.39 20.12
C ALA A 61 -5.17 11.85 19.86
N TYR A 62 -3.88 12.10 19.69
CA TYR A 62 -3.28 13.40 19.40
C TYR A 62 -3.03 13.55 17.89
N PHE A 63 -3.92 14.28 17.22
CA PHE A 63 -3.81 14.59 15.80
C PHE A 63 -3.06 15.90 15.58
N PHE A 64 -1.95 15.83 14.84
CA PHE A 64 -1.09 16.96 14.52
C PHE A 64 -1.21 17.31 13.05
N PHE A 65 -1.61 18.54 12.73
CA PHE A 65 -1.64 19.03 11.35
C PHE A 65 -1.23 20.51 11.27
N SER A 66 -0.12 20.79 10.59
CA SER A 66 0.34 22.15 10.33
C SER A 66 -0.49 22.77 9.19
N GLU A 67 -1.27 23.82 9.48
CA GLU A 67 -2.10 24.50 8.48
C GLU A 67 -1.28 25.04 7.29
N ALA A 68 -0.02 25.40 7.53
CA ALA A 68 0.92 25.83 6.49
C ALA A 68 1.08 24.78 5.38
N LEU A 69 1.10 23.48 5.72
CA LEU A 69 1.18 22.38 4.75
C LEU A 69 -0.02 22.37 3.81
N GLY A 70 -1.22 22.55 4.35
CA GLY A 70 -2.44 22.60 3.54
C GLY A 70 -2.55 23.86 2.67
N ARG A 71 -1.87 24.96 3.02
CA ARG A 71 -1.82 26.18 2.20
C ARG A 71 -0.82 26.06 1.06
N GLU A 72 0.38 25.56 1.34
CA GLU A 72 1.44 25.39 0.34
C GLU A 72 1.14 24.23 -0.62
N VAL A 73 0.55 23.15 -0.09
CA VAL A 73 0.20 21.96 -0.86
C VAL A 73 -1.29 21.65 -0.65
N PRO A 74 -2.19 22.19 -1.50
CA PRO A 74 -3.64 22.09 -1.33
C PRO A 74 -4.18 20.66 -1.18
N PHE A 75 -3.50 19.69 -1.79
CA PHE A 75 -3.85 18.27 -1.69
C PHE A 75 -3.77 17.75 -0.24
N TYR A 76 -2.71 18.07 0.51
CA TYR A 76 -2.63 17.75 1.93
C TYR A 76 -3.70 18.45 2.76
N GLY A 77 -4.12 19.65 2.36
CA GLY A 77 -5.24 20.35 3.01
C GLY A 77 -6.58 19.65 2.81
N ALA A 78 -6.81 19.03 1.64
CA ALA A 78 -8.00 18.22 1.40
C ALA A 78 -7.96 16.91 2.18
N TYR A 79 -6.82 16.21 2.11
CA TYR A 79 -6.64 14.93 2.79
C TYR A 79 -6.73 15.07 4.32
N SER A 80 -6.15 16.11 4.92
CA SER A 80 -6.24 16.33 6.37
C SER A 80 -7.68 16.54 6.87
N ARG A 81 -8.55 17.18 6.07
CA ARG A 81 -9.98 17.29 6.40
C ARG A 81 -10.67 15.93 6.41
N GLN A 82 -10.28 15.04 5.51
CA GLN A 82 -10.81 13.68 5.46
C GLN A 82 -10.32 12.84 6.66
N VAL A 83 -9.01 12.89 6.97
CA VAL A 83 -8.45 12.24 8.16
C VAL A 83 -9.13 12.73 9.43
N LYS A 84 -9.24 14.05 9.60
CA LYS A 84 -9.94 14.66 10.73
C LYS A 84 -11.40 14.21 10.81
N SER A 85 -12.11 14.16 9.68
CA SER A 85 -13.49 13.71 9.63
C SER A 85 -13.61 12.26 10.11
N LEU A 86 -12.73 11.36 9.66
CA LEU A 86 -12.73 9.97 10.07
C LEU A 86 -12.43 9.83 11.57
N LEU A 87 -11.38 10.50 12.07
CA LEU A 87 -11.02 10.50 13.50
C LEU A 87 -12.17 11.01 14.38
N THR A 88 -12.89 12.05 13.94
CA THR A 88 -14.06 12.57 14.66
C THR A 88 -15.17 11.52 14.72
N VAL A 89 -15.42 10.80 13.63
CA VAL A 89 -16.42 9.73 13.58
C VAL A 89 -16.02 8.57 14.50
N ILE A 90 -14.75 8.15 14.48
CA ILE A 90 -14.21 7.10 15.36
C ILE A 90 -14.36 7.51 16.83
N ALA A 91 -13.89 8.71 17.21
CA ALA A 91 -14.00 9.22 18.57
C ALA A 91 -15.45 9.29 19.06
N SER A 92 -16.36 9.75 18.19
CA SER A 92 -17.79 9.82 18.51
C SER A 92 -18.43 8.44 18.68
N ALA A 93 -17.99 7.43 17.92
CA ALA A 93 -18.49 6.06 18.00
C ALA A 93 -17.89 5.27 19.17
N SER A 94 -16.81 5.75 19.79
CA SER A 94 -16.13 5.08 20.90
C SER A 94 -16.84 5.25 22.25
N ASP A 95 -17.92 6.03 22.33
CA ASP A 95 -18.63 6.39 23.58
C ASP A 95 -17.70 6.99 24.66
N GLY A 96 -16.74 7.81 24.24
CA GLY A 96 -15.80 8.51 25.13
C GLY A 96 -14.56 7.70 25.51
N ARG A 97 -14.40 6.50 24.95
CA ARG A 97 -13.20 5.66 25.14
C ARG A 97 -12.03 6.07 24.27
N LEU A 98 -12.25 6.81 23.19
CA LEU A 98 -11.21 7.45 22.39
C LEU A 98 -11.41 8.97 22.42
N ILE A 99 -10.44 9.70 22.95
CA ILE A 99 -10.48 11.15 23.13
C ILE A 99 -9.57 11.80 22.10
N LEU A 100 -10.16 12.51 21.13
CA LEU A 100 -9.43 13.21 20.08
C LEU A 100 -8.98 14.60 20.56
N HIS A 101 -7.67 14.87 20.43
CA HIS A 101 -7.03 16.16 20.62
C HIS A 101 -6.46 16.64 19.30
N GLU A 102 -6.69 17.90 18.96
CA GLU A 102 -6.22 18.48 17.71
C GLU A 102 -5.18 19.56 17.98
N TYR A 103 -4.04 19.48 17.30
CA TYR A 103 -2.96 20.45 17.40
C TYR A 103 -2.53 20.94 16.02
N ASN A 104 -2.22 22.24 15.95
CA ASN A 104 -1.61 22.89 14.80
C ASN A 104 -0.18 23.31 15.15
N PRO A 105 0.84 22.48 14.84
CA PRO A 105 2.22 22.81 15.14
C PRO A 105 2.72 23.86 14.15
N GLU A 106 3.06 25.03 14.68
CA GLU A 106 3.80 26.05 13.92
C GLU A 106 5.32 25.74 13.98
N PRO A 107 6.10 26.10 12.95
CA PRO A 107 7.57 25.93 12.99
C PRO A 107 8.18 26.57 14.25
N PHE A 108 9.12 25.86 14.89
CA PHE A 108 9.81 26.31 16.12
C PHE A 108 8.89 26.58 17.33
N SER A 109 7.72 25.95 17.39
CA SER A 109 6.79 26.05 18.52
C SER A 109 6.88 24.88 19.50
N GLU A 110 6.39 25.06 20.74
CA GLU A 110 6.28 23.95 21.72
C GLU A 110 5.41 22.79 21.21
N LEU A 111 4.43 23.08 20.35
CA LEU A 111 3.60 22.04 19.73
C LEU A 111 4.39 21.25 18.68
N ALA A 112 5.36 21.87 17.99
CA ALA A 112 6.25 21.17 17.07
C ALA A 112 7.21 20.25 17.85
N ASP A 113 7.79 20.73 18.95
CA ASP A 113 8.63 19.91 19.82
C ASP A 113 7.84 18.71 20.39
N ARG A 114 6.58 18.94 20.77
CA ARG A 114 5.67 17.88 21.21
C ARG A 114 5.37 16.87 20.10
N ALA A 115 5.10 17.32 18.88
CA ALA A 115 4.86 16.43 17.75
C ALA A 115 6.06 15.50 17.53
N VAL A 116 7.28 16.04 17.55
CA VAL A 116 8.52 15.25 17.45
C VAL A 116 8.66 14.28 18.61
N ALA A 117 8.34 14.70 19.85
CA ALA A 117 8.38 13.83 21.03
C ALA A 117 7.43 12.63 20.93
N TYR A 118 6.28 12.79 20.27
CA TYR A 118 5.33 11.70 19.97
C TYR A 118 5.72 10.86 18.74
N GLY A 119 6.88 11.13 18.11
CA GLY A 119 7.36 10.40 16.94
C GLY A 119 6.78 10.87 15.60
N ILE A 120 6.15 12.05 15.56
CA ILE A 120 5.62 12.63 14.31
C ILE A 120 6.77 13.20 13.47
N GLN A 121 6.83 12.81 12.20
CA GLN A 121 7.86 13.24 11.27
C GLN A 121 7.53 14.61 10.68
N GLY A 122 8.49 15.53 10.77
CA GLY A 122 8.43 16.83 10.10
C GLY A 122 8.86 16.73 8.64
N VAL A 123 8.11 17.36 7.73
CA VAL A 123 8.44 17.48 6.30
C VAL A 123 8.79 18.94 5.96
N PRO A 124 9.86 19.19 5.19
CA PRO A 124 10.24 20.54 4.82
C PRO A 124 9.22 21.15 3.85
N LEU A 125 8.71 22.34 4.20
CA LEU A 125 7.81 23.13 3.35
C LEU A 125 8.55 23.88 2.25
N ASP A 126 9.78 24.29 2.54
CA ASP A 126 10.57 25.13 1.65
C ASP A 126 12.08 24.81 1.72
N GLN A 127 12.88 25.51 0.92
CA GLN A 127 14.35 25.41 0.96
C GLN A 127 14.95 26.05 2.22
N GLY A 128 14.15 26.79 3.00
CA GLY A 128 14.52 27.39 4.28
C GLY A 128 14.55 26.40 5.44
N GLY A 129 14.00 25.19 5.24
CA GLY A 129 14.01 24.12 6.24
C GLY A 129 12.90 24.25 7.28
N GLU A 130 11.87 25.06 7.02
CA GLU A 130 10.67 25.09 7.87
C GLU A 130 9.94 23.75 7.77
N LEU A 131 9.70 23.11 8.92
CA LEU A 131 9.05 21.80 8.98
C LEU A 131 7.55 21.96 9.23
N ALA A 132 6.77 21.17 8.50
CA ALA A 132 5.36 20.92 8.76
C ALA A 132 5.12 19.50 9.24
N TYR A 133 4.03 19.30 9.96
CA TYR A 133 3.67 18.02 10.57
C TYR A 133 2.28 17.60 10.11
N PHE A 134 2.09 16.30 9.84
CA PHE A 134 0.79 15.72 9.54
C PHE A 134 0.75 14.25 9.95
N GLY A 135 0.40 13.99 11.21
CA GLY A 135 0.43 12.64 11.78
C GLY A 135 -0.50 12.46 12.98
N LEU A 136 -0.50 11.27 13.55
CA LEU A 136 -1.36 10.87 14.67
C LEU A 136 -0.53 10.09 15.69
N ALA A 137 -0.65 10.43 16.97
CA ALA A 137 -0.16 9.60 18.06
C ALA A 137 -1.33 9.19 18.95
N VAL A 138 -1.39 7.94 19.37
CA VAL A 138 -2.41 7.44 20.30
C VAL A 138 -1.71 6.88 21.52
N ALA A 139 -2.20 7.21 22.71
CA ALA A 139 -1.63 6.76 23.97
C ALA A 139 -2.69 6.08 24.84
N ASN A 140 -2.30 5.00 25.54
CA ASN A 140 -3.10 4.41 26.61
C ASN A 140 -2.77 5.02 27.98
N THR A 141 -3.36 4.50 29.05
CA THR A 141 -3.15 5.04 30.41
C THR A 141 -1.82 4.60 31.04
N VAL A 142 -1.09 3.68 30.41
CA VAL A 142 0.19 3.11 30.86
C VAL A 142 1.38 3.72 30.10
N ASP A 143 1.16 4.86 29.44
CA ASP A 143 2.15 5.60 28.64
C ASP A 143 2.72 4.83 27.43
N GLU A 144 2.06 3.77 26.96
CA GLU A 144 2.37 3.16 25.66
C GLU A 144 1.81 4.06 24.55
N ILE A 145 2.64 4.34 23.54
CA ILE A 145 2.32 5.25 22.45
C ILE A 145 2.53 4.53 21.13
N GLU A 146 1.49 4.57 20.30
CA GLU A 146 1.52 4.09 18.92
C GLU A 146 1.28 5.27 17.97
N THR A 147 2.04 5.34 16.87
CA THR A 147 2.13 6.56 16.06
C THR A 147 2.05 6.27 14.55
N ILE A 148 1.26 7.08 13.84
CA ILE A 148 1.38 7.31 12.40
C ILE A 148 2.27 8.54 12.22
N ALA A 149 3.56 8.30 11.91
CA ALA A 149 4.57 9.35 11.85
C ALA A 149 4.24 10.44 10.81
N PHE A 150 3.68 10.04 9.66
CA PHE A 150 3.17 10.95 8.64
C PHE A 150 2.04 10.31 7.83
N PHE A 151 0.93 11.01 7.62
CA PHE A 151 -0.18 10.52 6.79
C PHE A 151 0.17 10.65 5.29
N GLN A 152 0.34 9.50 4.65
CA GLN A 152 0.58 9.40 3.22
C GLN A 152 -0.74 9.31 2.46
N PRO A 153 -0.98 10.16 1.45
CA PRO A 153 -2.19 10.11 0.64
C PRO A 153 -2.38 8.79 -0.12
N GLU A 154 -1.29 8.13 -0.48
CA GLU A 154 -1.30 6.83 -1.15
C GLU A 154 -1.98 5.75 -0.29
N ARG A 155 -1.95 5.92 1.04
CA ARG A 155 -2.58 5.04 2.03
C ARG A 155 -3.99 5.46 2.44
N GLU A 156 -4.61 6.41 1.74
CA GLU A 156 -5.98 6.87 2.06
C GLU A 156 -6.98 5.69 2.14
N ALA A 157 -6.84 4.70 1.26
CA ALA A 157 -7.69 3.51 1.24
C ALA A 157 -7.56 2.62 2.49
N LEU A 158 -6.41 2.69 3.19
CA LEU A 158 -6.10 1.91 4.38
C LEU A 158 -6.22 2.73 5.67
N LEU A 159 -6.67 3.98 5.59
CA LEU A 159 -6.67 4.91 6.72
C LEU A 159 -7.49 4.40 7.92
N GLU A 160 -8.69 3.86 7.70
CA GLU A 160 -9.51 3.27 8.77
C GLU A 160 -8.79 2.09 9.42
N TYR A 161 -8.17 1.23 8.61
CA TYR A 161 -7.41 0.09 9.09
C TYR A 161 -6.19 0.52 9.92
N ASP A 162 -5.37 1.46 9.42
CA ASP A 162 -4.15 1.92 10.10
C ASP A 162 -4.48 2.50 11.48
N ILE A 163 -5.57 3.27 11.60
CA ILE A 163 -6.01 3.84 12.88
C ILE A 163 -6.58 2.74 13.80
N MET A 164 -7.39 1.82 13.29
CA MET A 164 -7.97 0.75 14.11
C MET A 164 -6.93 -0.26 14.59
N ARG A 165 -5.86 -0.51 13.81
CA ARG A 165 -4.72 -1.32 14.25
C ARG A 165 -4.08 -0.73 15.50
N ILE A 166 -3.82 0.59 15.50
CA ILE A 166 -3.26 1.30 16.65
C ILE A 166 -4.16 1.17 17.88
N VAL A 167 -5.47 1.33 17.69
CA VAL A 167 -6.45 1.16 18.78
C VAL A 167 -6.46 -0.27 19.31
N ASP A 168 -6.42 -1.27 18.43
CA ASP A 168 -6.43 -2.69 18.80
C ASP A 168 -5.19 -3.09 19.62
N VAL A 169 -4.01 -2.62 19.20
CA VAL A 169 -2.74 -2.85 19.89
C VAL A 169 -2.75 -2.23 21.28
N LEU A 170 -3.15 -0.97 21.39
CA LEU A 170 -3.19 -0.26 22.68
C LEU A 170 -4.28 -0.76 23.64
N SER A 171 -5.31 -1.43 23.09
CA SER A 171 -6.41 -2.02 23.89
C SER A 171 -6.10 -3.45 24.35
N ASN A 172 -5.21 -4.16 23.64
CA ASN A 172 -4.81 -5.54 23.97
C ASN A 172 -3.29 -5.64 24.16
N PRO A 173 -2.75 -5.22 25.32
CA PRO A 173 -1.30 -5.15 25.54
C PRO A 173 -0.62 -6.53 25.77
N GLU A 174 -1.35 -7.65 25.71
CA GLU A 174 -0.72 -8.96 25.86
C GLU A 174 0.20 -9.27 24.66
N PRO A 175 1.47 -9.68 24.91
CA PRO A 175 2.41 -9.94 23.85
C PRO A 175 1.97 -11.15 23.03
N VAL A 176 1.96 -10.99 21.71
CA VAL A 176 1.70 -12.09 20.79
C VAL A 176 2.84 -13.10 20.89
N VAL A 177 2.50 -14.35 21.22
CA VAL A 177 3.46 -15.44 21.33
C VAL A 177 3.52 -16.22 20.02
N ILE A 178 4.71 -16.27 19.43
CA ILE A 178 4.97 -16.91 18.15
C ILE A 178 5.78 -18.19 18.35
N GLY A 179 5.20 -19.32 17.94
CA GLY A 179 5.91 -20.59 17.82
C GLY A 179 6.67 -20.66 16.51
N VAL A 180 8.00 -20.62 16.56
CA VAL A 180 8.87 -20.76 15.39
C VAL A 180 9.32 -22.20 15.28
N LEU A 181 9.03 -22.88 14.16
CA LEU A 181 9.54 -24.22 13.86
C LEU A 181 10.11 -24.30 12.45
N GLY A 182 11.12 -25.14 12.25
CA GLY A 182 11.77 -25.25 10.95
C GLY A 182 13.13 -25.94 11.00
N SER A 183 13.67 -26.28 9.84
CA SER A 183 15.02 -26.86 9.73
C SER A 183 16.12 -25.80 9.65
N LEU A 184 15.77 -24.55 9.28
CA LEU A 184 16.73 -23.45 9.17
C LEU A 184 17.04 -22.82 10.54
N PRO A 185 18.30 -22.42 10.80
CA PRO A 185 18.73 -21.91 12.10
C PRO A 185 18.34 -20.44 12.34
N VAL A 186 17.11 -20.04 12.00
CA VAL A 186 16.59 -18.66 12.11
C VAL A 186 16.73 -18.15 13.54
N MET A 187 16.40 -19.01 14.52
CA MET A 187 16.49 -18.69 15.96
C MET A 187 17.90 -18.83 16.53
N GLY A 188 18.88 -19.24 15.70
CA GLY A 188 20.25 -19.57 16.07
C GLY A 188 20.51 -21.08 16.07
N ASP A 189 21.75 -21.47 15.77
CA ASP A 189 22.15 -22.89 15.71
C ASP A 189 22.35 -23.48 17.10
N MET A 190 21.38 -24.29 17.55
CA MET A 190 21.48 -25.02 18.82
C MET A 190 22.61 -26.05 18.83
N GLN A 191 22.98 -26.64 17.69
CA GLN A 191 24.04 -27.62 17.61
C GLN A 191 25.41 -26.96 17.77
N ALA A 192 25.60 -25.76 17.21
CA ALA A 192 26.77 -24.93 17.49
C ALA A 192 26.87 -24.60 18.99
N GLN A 193 25.77 -24.23 19.64
CA GLN A 193 25.75 -23.96 21.08
C GLN A 193 26.15 -25.19 21.91
N MET A 194 25.62 -26.38 21.58
CA MET A 194 25.97 -27.63 22.24
C MET A 194 27.45 -28.01 22.08
N GLN A 195 28.11 -27.51 21.03
CA GLN A 195 29.55 -27.66 20.78
C GLN A 195 30.40 -26.53 21.36
N GLY A 196 29.81 -25.62 22.17
CA GLY A 196 30.50 -24.49 22.80
C GLY A 196 30.64 -23.24 21.91
N GLY A 197 29.96 -23.21 20.77
CA GLY A 197 29.86 -22.05 19.89
C GLY A 197 28.87 -20.99 20.38
N VAL A 198 28.91 -19.80 19.76
CA VAL A 198 27.98 -18.71 20.05
C VAL A 198 26.71 -18.89 19.22
N MET A 199 25.55 -18.89 19.87
CA MET A 199 24.25 -18.91 19.19
C MET A 199 23.96 -17.51 18.65
N VAL A 200 24.12 -17.32 17.33
CA VAL A 200 23.79 -16.08 16.64
C VAL A 200 22.47 -16.30 15.88
N PRO A 201 21.35 -15.72 16.34
CA PRO A 201 20.10 -15.75 15.58
C PRO A 201 20.24 -14.90 14.33
N TRP A 202 19.41 -15.18 13.32
CA TRP A 202 19.32 -14.30 12.16
C TRP A 202 18.79 -12.93 12.56
N ALA A 203 19.14 -11.89 11.80
CA ALA A 203 18.69 -10.54 12.08
C ALA A 203 17.15 -10.44 12.15
N ILE A 204 16.44 -11.22 11.34
CA ILE A 204 14.96 -11.26 11.35
C ILE A 204 14.39 -11.74 12.70
N ALA A 205 15.00 -12.75 13.32
CA ALA A 205 14.58 -13.23 14.63
C ALA A 205 14.85 -12.19 15.72
N THR A 206 15.88 -11.36 15.54
CA THR A 206 16.19 -10.26 16.47
C THR A 206 15.16 -9.14 16.36
N GLU A 207 14.78 -8.77 15.13
CA GLU A 207 13.69 -7.81 14.86
C GLU A 207 12.37 -8.31 15.44
N LEU A 208 12.00 -9.57 15.20
CA LEU A 208 10.78 -10.16 15.74
C LEU A 208 10.76 -10.21 17.27
N ARG A 209 11.87 -10.55 17.93
CA ARG A 209 11.97 -10.54 19.40
C ARG A 209 11.80 -9.16 20.02
N SER A 210 11.98 -8.08 19.25
CA SER A 210 11.78 -6.72 19.76
C SER A 210 10.29 -6.38 19.96
N GLN A 211 9.38 -7.11 19.31
CA GLN A 211 7.94 -6.86 19.33
C GLN A 211 7.10 -8.05 19.80
N PHE A 212 7.65 -9.27 19.74
CA PHE A 212 6.91 -10.50 20.01
C PHE A 212 7.67 -11.46 20.93
N GLU A 213 6.94 -12.30 21.67
CA GLU A 213 7.55 -13.42 22.39
C GLU A 213 7.77 -14.58 21.43
N LEU A 214 9.02 -15.00 21.22
CA LEU A 214 9.34 -16.12 20.33
C LEU A 214 9.65 -17.40 21.12
N ILE A 215 8.99 -18.50 20.74
CA ILE A 215 9.24 -19.84 21.26
C ILE A 215 9.78 -20.70 20.13
N ASN A 216 11.00 -21.22 20.29
CA ASN A 216 11.55 -22.18 19.34
C ASN A 216 10.94 -23.57 19.58
N LEU A 217 10.39 -24.18 18.54
CA LEU A 217 9.71 -25.46 18.57
C LEU A 217 10.45 -26.49 17.69
N PRO A 218 10.52 -27.77 18.10
CA PRO A 218 11.04 -28.82 17.23
C PRO A 218 10.07 -29.10 16.07
N GLU A 219 10.56 -29.61 14.94
CA GLU A 219 9.70 -30.04 13.82
C GLU A 219 8.84 -31.28 14.17
N ALA A 220 9.34 -32.12 15.07
CA ALA A 220 8.66 -33.30 15.59
C ALA A 220 8.10 -33.01 16.99
N PHE A 221 6.77 -32.92 17.10
CA PHE A 221 6.07 -32.68 18.36
C PHE A 221 4.70 -33.38 18.39
N ASP A 222 4.28 -33.79 19.58
CA ASP A 222 2.99 -34.46 19.78
C ASP A 222 1.85 -33.47 20.11
N GLU A 223 2.16 -32.34 20.74
CA GLU A 223 1.23 -31.30 21.21
C GLU A 223 1.87 -29.91 21.14
N LEU A 224 1.04 -28.90 20.91
CA LEU A 224 1.45 -27.50 20.84
C LEU A 224 1.17 -26.81 22.18
N PRO A 225 2.08 -25.97 22.71
CA PRO A 225 1.81 -25.19 23.92
C PRO A 225 0.60 -24.27 23.77
N ASP A 226 -0.30 -24.25 24.77
CA ASP A 226 -1.57 -23.49 24.74
C ASP A 226 -1.39 -21.98 24.60
N LYS A 227 -0.23 -21.44 24.99
CA LYS A 227 0.06 -20.00 24.95
C LYS A 227 0.40 -19.45 23.57
N ILE A 228 0.51 -20.30 22.54
CA ILE A 228 0.94 -19.86 21.20
C ILE A 228 -0.24 -19.27 20.43
N ASN A 229 -0.11 -18.02 19.98
CA ASN A 229 -1.13 -17.33 19.19
C ASN A 229 -0.92 -17.52 17.68
N LEU A 230 0.34 -17.63 17.25
CA LEU A 230 0.74 -17.71 15.84
C LEU A 230 1.89 -18.70 15.63
N LEU A 231 1.86 -19.43 14.52
CA LEU A 231 2.96 -20.29 14.10
C LEU A 231 3.73 -19.71 12.92
N MET A 232 5.05 -19.61 13.06
CA MET A 232 5.98 -19.32 11.97
C MET A 232 6.67 -20.63 11.59
N VAL A 233 6.26 -21.21 10.46
CA VAL A 233 6.80 -22.48 9.95
C VAL A 233 7.80 -22.16 8.86
N VAL A 234 9.09 -22.42 9.09
CA VAL A 234 10.17 -22.08 8.17
C VAL A 234 10.82 -23.33 7.62
N HIS A 235 10.62 -23.60 6.33
CA HIS A 235 11.29 -24.68 5.62
C HIS A 235 11.16 -26.07 6.31
N PRO A 236 9.93 -26.57 6.57
CA PRO A 236 9.73 -27.78 7.38
C PRO A 236 10.11 -29.07 6.63
N GLN A 237 11.27 -29.65 6.89
CA GLN A 237 11.77 -30.84 6.18
C GLN A 237 11.45 -32.17 6.87
N ALA A 238 11.26 -32.16 8.19
CA ALA A 238 11.20 -33.36 9.04
C ALA A 238 9.94 -33.42 9.92
N MET A 239 8.85 -32.75 9.51
CA MET A 239 7.59 -32.80 10.23
C MET A 239 6.97 -34.21 10.21
N THR A 240 6.58 -34.69 11.39
CA THR A 240 5.87 -35.96 11.53
C THR A 240 4.40 -35.80 11.11
N PRO A 241 3.70 -36.89 10.72
CA PRO A 241 2.25 -36.83 10.50
C PRO A 241 1.49 -36.22 11.68
N ARG A 242 1.96 -36.48 12.91
CA ARG A 242 1.39 -35.91 14.13
C ARG A 242 1.60 -34.40 14.23
N SER A 243 2.79 -33.90 13.93
CA SER A 243 3.08 -32.46 13.88
C SER A 243 2.20 -31.74 12.85
N ILE A 244 2.04 -32.33 11.67
CA ILE A 244 1.20 -31.80 10.58
C ILE A 244 -0.27 -31.75 11.01
N TYR A 245 -0.76 -32.82 11.67
CA TYR A 245 -2.10 -32.83 12.27
C TYR A 245 -2.27 -31.74 13.32
N GLN A 246 -1.29 -31.52 14.21
CA GLN A 246 -1.38 -30.46 15.22
C GLN A 246 -1.37 -29.05 14.62
N LEU A 247 -0.57 -28.82 13.57
CA LEU A 247 -0.60 -27.58 12.79
C LEU A 247 -2.00 -27.34 12.21
N GLU A 248 -2.62 -28.36 11.60
CA GLU A 248 -3.99 -28.26 11.08
C GLU A 248 -4.99 -27.94 12.19
N GLN A 249 -4.98 -28.69 13.29
CA GLN A 249 -5.94 -28.50 14.37
C GLN A 249 -5.78 -27.15 15.07
N PHE A 250 -4.54 -26.63 15.12
CA PHE A 250 -4.28 -25.27 15.58
C PHE A 250 -4.97 -24.24 14.67
N LEU A 251 -4.79 -24.35 13.34
CA LEU A 251 -5.46 -23.48 12.37
C LEU A 251 -6.99 -23.62 12.40
N PHE A 252 -7.50 -24.83 12.66
CA PHE A 252 -8.95 -25.10 12.72
C PHE A 252 -9.62 -24.44 13.91
N ARG A 253 -8.89 -24.25 15.02
CA ARG A 253 -9.35 -23.58 16.25
C ARG A 253 -9.13 -22.06 16.21
N GLY A 254 -8.90 -21.49 15.03
CA GLY A 254 -8.68 -20.05 14.85
C GLY A 254 -7.23 -19.60 15.05
N GLY A 255 -6.30 -20.54 15.29
CA GLY A 255 -4.87 -20.27 15.22
C GLY A 255 -4.45 -19.81 13.83
N ARG A 256 -3.32 -19.12 13.74
CA ARG A 256 -2.89 -18.43 12.52
C ARG A 256 -1.44 -18.77 12.21
N ALA A 257 -1.07 -18.82 10.94
CA ALA A 257 0.30 -19.21 10.58
C ALA A 257 0.86 -18.41 9.41
N ILE A 258 2.15 -18.14 9.48
CA ILE A 258 2.97 -17.79 8.33
C ILE A 258 3.88 -18.98 8.01
N ILE A 259 3.83 -19.44 6.77
CA ILE A 259 4.49 -20.66 6.33
C ILE A 259 5.41 -20.31 5.17
N PHE A 260 6.70 -20.60 5.34
CA PHE A 260 7.73 -20.48 4.31
C PHE A 260 8.07 -21.87 3.81
N VAL A 261 7.73 -22.15 2.56
CA VAL A 261 8.13 -23.37 1.84
C VAL A 261 9.03 -22.98 0.70
N ASP A 262 10.03 -23.77 0.41
CA ASP A 262 11.02 -23.39 -0.59
C ASP A 262 11.47 -24.61 -1.39
N PRO A 263 11.29 -24.61 -2.73
CA PRO A 263 11.84 -25.64 -3.60
C PRO A 263 13.36 -25.74 -3.52
N LYS A 264 14.06 -24.64 -3.22
CA LYS A 264 15.51 -24.56 -3.05
C LYS A 264 15.90 -23.36 -2.18
N ALA A 265 16.17 -23.64 -0.90
CA ALA A 265 16.74 -22.66 0.01
C ALA A 265 18.27 -22.56 -0.19
N GLU A 266 18.77 -21.42 -0.68
CA GLU A 266 20.21 -21.13 -0.75
C GLU A 266 20.84 -20.92 0.64
N SER A 267 20.02 -20.61 1.65
CA SER A 267 20.41 -20.50 3.05
C SER A 267 20.58 -21.85 3.76
N ASP A 268 20.07 -22.96 3.20
CA ASP A 268 20.29 -24.29 3.77
C ASP A 268 21.68 -24.85 3.39
N LEU A 269 22.65 -24.59 4.27
CA LEU A 269 24.04 -25.05 4.10
C LEU A 269 24.24 -26.54 4.44
N ASN A 270 23.24 -27.21 5.04
CA ASN A 270 23.32 -28.61 5.47
C ASN A 270 22.95 -29.59 4.36
N ILE A 271 22.24 -29.12 3.34
CA ILE A 271 21.87 -29.92 2.17
C ILE A 271 23.00 -29.86 1.13
N SER A 272 23.36 -31.02 0.59
CA SER A 272 24.27 -31.07 -0.57
C SER A 272 23.65 -30.27 -1.73
N PRO A 273 24.41 -29.42 -2.45
CA PRO A 273 23.90 -28.52 -3.49
C PRO A 273 23.04 -29.15 -4.60
N ASP A 274 23.08 -30.47 -4.72
CA ASP A 274 22.39 -31.30 -5.72
C ASP A 274 21.14 -32.02 -5.19
N ARG A 275 20.76 -31.84 -3.90
CA ARG A 275 19.53 -32.43 -3.33
C ARG A 275 18.37 -31.43 -3.43
N ALA A 276 17.25 -31.90 -3.96
CA ALA A 276 15.99 -31.15 -3.93
C ALA A 276 15.47 -31.03 -2.49
N SER A 277 14.89 -29.87 -2.15
CA SER A 277 14.25 -29.61 -0.88
C SER A 277 13.09 -30.56 -0.61
N THR A 278 12.95 -31.02 0.64
CA THR A 278 11.77 -31.78 1.08
C THR A 278 10.73 -30.90 1.79
N SER A 279 10.96 -29.60 1.92
CA SER A 279 10.07 -28.70 2.69
C SER A 279 8.65 -28.65 2.12
N VAL A 280 8.54 -28.56 0.79
CA VAL A 280 7.27 -28.61 0.07
C VAL A 280 6.56 -29.96 0.26
N ALA A 281 7.33 -31.06 0.31
CA ALA A 281 6.79 -32.40 0.50
C ALA A 281 6.22 -32.60 1.92
N GLY A 282 6.82 -31.97 2.94
CA GLY A 282 6.39 -32.05 4.34
C GLY A 282 4.97 -31.53 4.56
N LEU A 283 4.55 -30.49 3.82
CA LEU A 283 3.21 -29.89 3.94
C LEU A 283 2.23 -30.34 2.85
N LYS A 284 2.68 -31.16 1.91
CA LYS A 284 1.88 -31.64 0.78
C LYS A 284 0.50 -32.22 1.18
N PRO A 285 0.36 -33.02 2.26
CA PRO A 285 -0.96 -33.54 2.65
C PRO A 285 -1.99 -32.44 2.95
N LEU A 286 -1.58 -31.36 3.62
CA LEU A 286 -2.46 -30.24 3.95
C LEU A 286 -2.77 -29.42 2.70
N LEU A 287 -1.73 -29.01 1.97
CA LEU A 287 -1.89 -28.13 0.81
C LEU A 287 -2.77 -28.78 -0.26
N GLN A 288 -2.58 -30.07 -0.54
CA GLN A 288 -3.41 -30.79 -1.50
C GLN A 288 -4.88 -30.87 -1.09
N GLN A 289 -5.18 -31.13 0.20
CA GLN A 289 -6.55 -31.14 0.71
C GLN A 289 -7.22 -29.77 0.54
N TRP A 290 -6.45 -28.69 0.63
CA TRP A 290 -6.95 -27.33 0.50
C TRP A 290 -6.95 -26.81 -0.95
N GLY A 291 -6.54 -27.63 -1.92
CA GLY A 291 -6.47 -27.23 -3.32
C GLY A 291 -5.36 -26.21 -3.62
N ILE A 292 -4.28 -26.25 -2.84
CA ILE A 292 -3.10 -25.39 -3.00
C ILE A 292 -1.91 -26.27 -3.36
N SER A 293 -1.04 -25.79 -4.23
CA SER A 293 0.17 -26.50 -4.61
C SER A 293 1.35 -25.56 -4.80
N VAL A 294 2.52 -26.03 -4.38
CA VAL A 294 3.83 -25.46 -4.73
C VAL A 294 4.60 -26.57 -5.43
N GLU A 295 5.18 -26.28 -6.59
CA GLU A 295 5.99 -27.25 -7.34
C GLU A 295 7.40 -27.33 -6.76
N ALA A 296 7.80 -28.50 -6.25
CA ALA A 296 9.08 -28.69 -5.57
C ALA A 296 10.29 -28.71 -6.52
N ASP A 297 10.08 -28.91 -7.82
CA ASP A 297 11.12 -29.01 -8.85
C ASP A 297 11.19 -27.76 -9.74
N LYS A 298 10.38 -26.73 -9.46
CA LYS A 298 10.27 -25.52 -10.27
C LYS A 298 10.56 -24.27 -9.45
N LEU A 299 11.44 -23.44 -10.00
CA LEU A 299 11.77 -22.11 -9.54
C LEU A 299 11.13 -21.11 -10.49
N VAL A 300 10.74 -19.96 -9.96
CA VAL A 300 10.22 -18.85 -10.72
C VAL A 300 11.40 -17.95 -11.11
N ALA A 301 11.46 -17.61 -12.38
CA ALA A 301 12.40 -16.65 -12.91
C ALA A 301 11.65 -15.49 -13.56
N ASP A 302 12.11 -14.27 -13.33
CA ASP A 302 11.56 -13.08 -13.97
C ASP A 302 12.72 -12.14 -14.33
N ARG A 303 12.83 -11.82 -15.61
CA ARG A 303 13.91 -10.96 -16.09
C ARG A 303 13.69 -9.48 -15.76
N SER A 304 12.44 -9.03 -15.64
CA SER A 304 12.11 -7.66 -15.24
C SER A 304 12.42 -7.38 -13.77
N MET A 305 12.40 -8.41 -12.93
CA MET A 305 12.74 -8.34 -11.50
C MET A 305 14.21 -8.71 -11.21
N ALA A 306 14.99 -9.10 -12.22
CA ALA A 306 16.30 -9.73 -12.00
C ALA A 306 17.31 -8.79 -11.32
N LEU A 307 17.90 -9.26 -10.22
CA LEU A 307 19.00 -8.57 -9.55
C LEU A 307 20.28 -8.63 -10.38
N ARG A 308 21.03 -7.52 -10.37
CA ARG A 308 22.35 -7.44 -11.02
C ARG A 308 23.43 -7.90 -10.06
N ILE A 309 24.12 -8.97 -10.42
CA ILE A 309 25.17 -9.58 -9.62
C ILE A 309 26.46 -9.72 -10.41
N ASN A 310 27.54 -10.06 -9.70
CA ASN A 310 28.80 -10.40 -10.32
C ASN A 310 28.82 -11.91 -10.68
N ALA A 311 28.65 -12.23 -11.96
CA ALA A 311 28.81 -13.60 -12.49
C ALA A 311 30.28 -13.99 -12.75
N GLY A 312 31.21 -13.05 -12.58
CA GLY A 312 32.64 -13.27 -12.71
C GLY A 312 33.30 -13.71 -11.41
N THR A 313 34.62 -13.54 -11.32
CA THR A 313 35.36 -13.74 -10.06
C THR A 313 35.56 -12.40 -9.36
N ALA A 314 36.01 -12.41 -8.10
CA ALA A 314 36.41 -11.19 -7.41
C ALA A 314 37.53 -10.42 -8.17
N ALA A 315 38.38 -11.12 -8.91
CA ALA A 315 39.47 -10.52 -9.69
C ALA A 315 39.04 -10.03 -11.09
N GLN A 316 37.96 -10.59 -11.65
CA GLN A 316 37.40 -10.21 -12.93
C GLN A 316 35.88 -10.17 -12.83
N PRO A 317 35.31 -9.02 -12.41
CA PRO A 317 33.88 -8.90 -12.27
C PRO A 317 33.19 -8.87 -13.63
N VAL A 318 32.15 -9.69 -13.79
CA VAL A 318 31.28 -9.72 -14.96
C VAL A 318 29.86 -9.44 -14.48
N PRO A 319 29.34 -8.20 -14.65
CA PRO A 319 27.99 -7.89 -14.23
C PRO A 319 26.98 -8.65 -15.10
N ALA A 320 26.05 -9.36 -14.47
CA ALA A 320 24.99 -10.09 -15.14
C ALA A 320 23.68 -9.98 -14.35
N GLU A 321 22.56 -10.04 -15.05
CA GLU A 321 21.23 -10.13 -14.46
C GLU A 321 20.96 -11.60 -14.10
N TYR A 322 20.71 -11.88 -12.82
CA TYR A 322 20.38 -13.23 -12.37
C TYR A 322 18.88 -13.37 -12.20
N VAL A 323 18.26 -14.03 -13.17
CA VAL A 323 16.80 -14.13 -13.30
C VAL A 323 16.10 -14.92 -12.18
N LEU A 324 16.84 -15.55 -11.27
CA LEU A 324 16.30 -16.27 -10.10
C LEU A 324 16.42 -15.49 -8.79
N TRP A 325 17.18 -14.38 -8.79
CA TRP A 325 17.23 -13.45 -7.67
C TRP A 325 16.38 -12.24 -8.05
N LEU A 326 15.26 -12.06 -7.36
CA LEU A 326 14.20 -11.16 -7.77
C LEU A 326 14.08 -10.00 -6.80
N ALA A 327 13.96 -8.79 -7.33
CA ALA A 327 13.55 -7.60 -6.58
C ALA A 327 12.10 -7.28 -6.91
N ALA A 328 11.19 -7.64 -6.00
CA ALA A 328 9.78 -7.30 -6.10
C ALA A 328 9.56 -5.85 -5.66
N ASN A 329 9.50 -4.93 -6.62
CA ASN A 329 9.15 -3.53 -6.40
C ASN A 329 7.62 -3.35 -6.33
N GLU A 330 7.14 -2.12 -6.13
CA GLU A 330 5.71 -1.77 -6.01
C GLU A 330 4.78 -2.44 -7.06
N GLU A 331 5.21 -2.60 -8.31
CA GLU A 331 4.41 -3.25 -9.37
C GLU A 331 4.19 -4.76 -9.18
N HIS A 332 5.03 -5.40 -8.35
CA HIS A 332 5.05 -6.84 -8.04
C HIS A 332 4.53 -7.15 -6.63
N LEU A 333 4.07 -6.12 -5.94
CA LEU A 333 3.57 -6.14 -4.58
C LEU A 333 2.08 -5.77 -4.60
N ALA A 334 1.30 -6.35 -3.69
CA ALA A 334 -0.11 -5.98 -3.55
C ALA A 334 -0.22 -4.57 -2.94
N ALA A 335 -0.49 -3.58 -3.79
CA ALA A 335 -0.59 -2.17 -3.40
C ALA A 335 -1.76 -1.87 -2.45
N ASP A 336 -2.79 -2.71 -2.46
CA ASP A 336 -3.99 -2.62 -1.62
C ASP A 336 -3.89 -3.45 -0.32
N ASP A 337 -2.79 -4.18 -0.13
CA ASP A 337 -2.60 -5.01 1.06
C ASP A 337 -1.70 -4.33 2.11
N PRO A 338 -2.13 -4.20 3.38
CA PRO A 338 -1.29 -3.64 4.45
C PRO A 338 0.06 -4.32 4.62
N VAL A 339 0.19 -5.60 4.25
CA VAL A 339 1.45 -6.34 4.36
C VAL A 339 2.52 -5.77 3.43
N THR A 340 2.13 -5.34 2.23
CA THR A 340 3.04 -5.00 1.13
C THR A 340 2.97 -3.55 0.65
N SER A 341 1.88 -2.84 0.96
CA SER A 341 1.60 -1.47 0.49
C SER A 341 2.59 -0.38 0.94
N GLN A 342 3.41 -0.63 1.97
CA GLN A 342 4.47 0.29 2.42
C GLN A 342 5.87 -0.14 1.95
N LEU A 343 5.98 -1.29 1.28
CA LEU A 343 7.28 -1.85 0.92
C LEU A 343 7.71 -1.33 -0.44
N ALA A 344 8.88 -0.69 -0.48
CA ALA A 344 9.47 -0.24 -1.73
C ALA A 344 10.00 -1.41 -2.58
N VAL A 345 10.66 -2.37 -1.92
CA VAL A 345 11.23 -3.56 -2.56
C VAL A 345 11.34 -4.72 -1.58
N VAL A 346 11.06 -5.93 -2.06
CA VAL A 346 11.32 -7.19 -1.36
C VAL A 346 12.23 -8.05 -2.24
N ASN A 347 13.37 -8.48 -1.71
CA ASN A 347 14.31 -9.33 -2.43
C ASN A 347 14.02 -10.81 -2.14
N LEU A 348 14.06 -11.63 -3.18
CA LEU A 348 13.76 -13.06 -3.14
C LEU A 348 14.88 -13.81 -3.84
N ALA A 349 15.12 -15.07 -3.48
CA ALA A 349 16.07 -15.93 -4.17
C ALA A 349 15.50 -17.31 -4.40
N THR A 350 15.67 -17.82 -5.62
CA THR A 350 15.28 -19.18 -6.01
C THR A 350 13.84 -19.54 -5.59
N ALA A 351 12.95 -18.54 -5.64
CA ALA A 351 11.57 -18.68 -5.18
C ALA A 351 10.77 -19.69 -6.01
N GLY A 352 9.82 -20.36 -5.38
CA GLY A 352 8.79 -21.18 -6.01
C GLY A 352 7.56 -20.39 -6.46
N SER A 353 6.56 -21.11 -6.97
CA SER A 353 5.23 -20.54 -7.28
C SER A 353 4.12 -21.26 -6.54
N ILE A 354 3.15 -20.49 -6.06
CA ILE A 354 1.91 -20.95 -5.44
C ILE A 354 0.83 -21.00 -6.51
N GLN A 355 0.14 -22.12 -6.58
CA GLN A 355 -0.99 -22.34 -7.49
C GLN A 355 -2.21 -22.79 -6.69
N GLN A 356 -3.38 -22.33 -7.11
CA GLN A 356 -4.65 -22.73 -6.57
C GLN A 356 -5.44 -23.54 -7.60
N SER A 357 -6.02 -24.66 -7.19
CA SER A 357 -6.91 -25.46 -8.01
C SER A 357 -8.28 -24.78 -8.13
N GLY A 358 -8.94 -24.91 -9.28
CA GLY A 358 -10.25 -24.27 -9.51
C GLY A 358 -11.39 -24.74 -8.59
N ASN A 359 -11.19 -25.80 -7.83
CA ASN A 359 -12.12 -26.34 -6.83
C ASN A 359 -11.64 -26.12 -5.38
N SER A 360 -10.62 -25.30 -5.16
CA SER A 360 -10.12 -24.98 -3.83
C SER A 360 -11.22 -24.29 -3.00
N PRO A 361 -11.45 -24.73 -1.75
CA PRO A 361 -12.36 -24.04 -0.82
C PRO A 361 -11.78 -22.74 -0.26
N LEU A 362 -10.50 -22.44 -0.52
CA LEU A 362 -9.83 -21.25 -0.04
C LEU A 362 -9.98 -20.10 -1.05
N SER A 363 -9.85 -18.87 -0.56
CA SER A 363 -9.53 -17.69 -1.36
C SER A 363 -8.02 -17.48 -1.32
N LEU A 364 -7.39 -17.31 -2.49
CA LEU A 364 -5.98 -16.94 -2.62
C LEU A 364 -5.89 -15.47 -3.02
N GLN A 365 -5.32 -14.65 -2.14
CA GLN A 365 -4.99 -13.26 -2.40
C GLN A 365 -3.46 -13.13 -2.58
N PRO A 366 -2.96 -12.83 -3.79
CA PRO A 366 -1.53 -12.63 -4.01
C PRO A 366 -1.00 -11.45 -3.21
N LEU A 367 0.19 -11.60 -2.62
CA LEU A 367 0.93 -10.54 -1.93
C LEU A 367 2.18 -10.14 -2.72
N ILE A 368 2.88 -11.15 -3.25
CA ILE A 368 4.07 -10.98 -4.09
C ILE A 368 3.88 -11.84 -5.33
N PHE A 369 4.08 -11.26 -6.51
CA PHE A 369 3.87 -11.95 -7.80
C PHE A 369 4.83 -11.44 -8.88
N THR A 370 5.10 -12.27 -9.88
CA THR A 370 5.93 -11.88 -11.03
C THR A 370 5.20 -11.04 -12.07
N GLY A 371 5.98 -10.40 -12.93
CA GLY A 371 5.50 -9.79 -14.17
C GLY A 371 5.24 -10.83 -15.26
N GLU A 372 4.91 -10.34 -16.46
CA GLU A 372 4.68 -11.18 -17.64
C GLU A 372 6.00 -11.70 -18.22
N ASN A 373 7.12 -11.01 -17.99
CA ASN A 373 8.46 -11.43 -18.43
C ASN A 373 9.05 -12.50 -17.50
N SER A 374 8.27 -13.53 -17.21
CA SER A 374 8.59 -14.58 -16.25
C SER A 374 8.39 -15.99 -16.83
N SER A 375 9.03 -16.98 -16.22
CA SER A 375 8.87 -18.40 -16.55
C SER A 375 9.27 -19.29 -15.38
N ARG A 376 8.87 -20.56 -15.45
CA ARG A 376 9.28 -21.59 -14.49
C ARG A 376 10.48 -22.38 -14.99
N ILE A 377 11.54 -22.38 -14.20
CA ILE A 377 12.83 -23.03 -14.47
C ILE A 377 12.96 -24.26 -13.57
N HIS A 378 13.48 -25.37 -14.10
CA HIS A 378 13.73 -26.56 -13.27
C HIS A 378 14.85 -26.29 -12.25
N VAL A 379 14.69 -26.77 -11.01
CA VAL A 379 15.61 -26.52 -9.88
C VAL A 379 17.07 -26.89 -10.18
N ASP A 380 17.30 -27.95 -10.97
CA ASP A 380 18.65 -28.39 -11.37
C ASP A 380 19.47 -27.31 -12.10
N LYS A 381 18.81 -26.38 -12.80
CA LYS A 381 19.50 -25.27 -13.49
C LYS A 381 20.09 -24.23 -12.52
N ALA A 382 19.60 -24.22 -11.28
CA ALA A 382 20.18 -23.43 -10.19
C ALA A 382 21.16 -24.27 -9.34
N GLY A 383 21.44 -25.52 -9.70
CA GLY A 383 22.26 -26.48 -8.94
C GLY A 383 23.74 -26.08 -8.78
N GLY A 384 24.39 -26.67 -7.78
CA GLY A 384 25.83 -26.53 -7.52
C GLY A 384 26.24 -25.31 -6.68
N LEU A 385 27.51 -25.27 -6.28
CA LEU A 385 28.12 -24.19 -5.48
C LEU A 385 28.26 -22.87 -6.24
N ARG A 386 28.20 -22.91 -7.57
CA ARG A 386 28.27 -21.75 -8.47
C ARG A 386 27.34 -21.99 -9.66
N PRO A 387 26.11 -21.48 -9.62
CA PRO A 387 25.18 -21.61 -10.74
C PRO A 387 25.73 -20.89 -11.99
N ASP A 388 25.42 -21.42 -13.18
CA ASP A 388 25.78 -20.79 -14.46
C ASP A 388 24.82 -19.64 -14.77
N ILE A 389 25.10 -18.48 -14.19
CA ILE A 389 24.26 -17.27 -14.31
C ILE A 389 24.12 -16.83 -15.77
N ILE A 390 25.22 -16.84 -16.53
CA ILE A 390 25.24 -16.37 -17.93
C ILE A 390 24.51 -17.36 -18.83
N GLY A 391 24.74 -18.66 -18.66
CA GLY A 391 24.02 -19.70 -19.40
C GLY A 391 22.52 -19.69 -19.10
N LEU A 392 22.14 -19.44 -17.85
CA LEU A 392 20.73 -19.31 -17.47
C LEU A 392 20.07 -18.09 -18.12
N LEU A 393 20.71 -16.92 -18.05
CA LEU A 393 20.21 -15.69 -18.67
C LEU A 393 20.05 -15.84 -20.19
N ASN A 394 21.00 -16.51 -20.85
CA ASN A 394 20.96 -16.74 -22.31
C ASN A 394 19.91 -17.78 -22.73
N SER A 395 19.55 -18.70 -21.84
CA SER A 395 18.52 -19.72 -22.10
C SER A 395 17.15 -19.39 -21.51
N PHE A 396 17.00 -18.18 -20.95
CA PHE A 396 15.74 -17.70 -20.41
C PHE A 396 14.77 -17.34 -21.54
N GLU A 397 13.60 -17.97 -21.51
CA GLU A 397 12.47 -17.64 -22.37
C GLU A 397 11.26 -17.40 -21.46
N ALA A 398 10.61 -16.24 -21.60
CA ALA A 398 9.39 -15.93 -20.86
C ALA A 398 8.21 -16.71 -21.43
N ASP A 399 7.26 -17.09 -20.57
CA ASP A 399 6.02 -17.73 -20.99
C ASP A 399 4.78 -16.84 -20.86
N ASP A 400 5.01 -15.52 -20.70
CA ASP A 400 3.99 -14.45 -20.63
C ASP A 400 2.93 -14.68 -19.55
N LYS A 401 3.30 -15.36 -18.46
CA LYS A 401 2.43 -15.63 -17.31
C LYS A 401 2.93 -14.89 -16.08
N LYS A 402 2.02 -14.69 -15.13
CA LYS A 402 2.35 -14.22 -13.79
C LYS A 402 2.29 -15.39 -12.82
N TYR A 403 3.26 -15.45 -11.92
CA TYR A 403 3.38 -16.47 -10.90
C TYR A 403 3.27 -15.83 -9.53
N VAL A 404 2.47 -16.42 -8.65
CA VAL A 404 2.32 -15.96 -7.27
C VAL A 404 3.45 -16.56 -6.44
N ILE A 405 4.23 -15.74 -5.75
CA ILE A 405 5.34 -16.17 -4.89
C ILE A 405 4.90 -16.20 -3.43
N ALA A 406 4.14 -15.19 -3.00
CA ALA A 406 3.55 -15.13 -1.67
C ALA A 406 2.05 -14.83 -1.77
N ALA A 407 1.24 -15.49 -0.93
CA ALA A 407 -0.20 -15.30 -0.91
C ALA A 407 -0.78 -15.43 0.49
N ARG A 408 -1.84 -14.66 0.75
CA ARG A 408 -2.73 -14.90 1.88
C ARG A 408 -3.79 -15.91 1.45
N LEU A 409 -4.01 -16.92 2.29
CA LEU A 409 -5.07 -17.90 2.10
C LEU A 409 -6.10 -17.80 3.22
N SER A 410 -7.38 -17.79 2.86
CA SER A 410 -8.47 -17.77 3.83
C SER A 410 -9.72 -18.50 3.34
N GLY A 411 -10.42 -19.20 4.23
CA GLY A 411 -11.64 -19.93 3.90
C GLY A 411 -11.92 -21.08 4.86
N GLU A 412 -13.07 -21.73 4.71
CA GLU A 412 -13.42 -22.90 5.51
C GLU A 412 -12.97 -24.18 4.82
N VAL A 413 -12.22 -25.02 5.53
CA VAL A 413 -11.67 -26.26 4.98
C VAL A 413 -12.04 -27.47 5.84
N THR A 414 -11.93 -28.65 5.23
CA THR A 414 -12.08 -29.94 5.93
C THR A 414 -10.72 -30.55 6.21
N THR A 415 -10.65 -31.39 7.25
CA THR A 415 -9.41 -32.05 7.66
C THR A 415 -8.80 -32.91 6.54
N ALA A 416 -7.47 -32.91 6.46
CA ALA A 416 -6.67 -33.86 5.68
C ALA A 416 -6.52 -35.22 6.37
N PHE A 417 -7.03 -35.36 7.60
CA PHE A 417 -6.91 -36.56 8.44
C PHE A 417 -8.30 -37.13 8.79
N PRO A 418 -9.08 -37.64 7.81
CA PRO A 418 -10.44 -38.14 8.03
C PRO A 418 -10.48 -39.35 8.98
N ASP A 419 -9.42 -40.16 9.00
CA ASP A 419 -9.29 -41.33 9.89
C ASP A 419 -8.98 -40.94 11.34
N GLY A 420 -8.71 -39.66 11.60
CA GLY A 420 -8.43 -39.10 12.91
C GLY A 420 -6.94 -38.88 13.18
N PRO A 421 -6.59 -38.51 14.43
CA PRO A 421 -5.23 -38.12 14.78
C PRO A 421 -4.23 -39.25 14.51
N PRO A 422 -3.10 -38.96 13.85
CA PRO A 422 -1.97 -39.88 13.79
C PRO A 422 -1.49 -40.27 15.20
N ALA A 423 -0.89 -41.45 15.32
CA ALA A 423 -0.37 -41.99 16.57
C ALA A 423 0.63 -41.01 17.23
N ARG A 424 0.56 -40.89 18.56
CA ARG A 424 1.53 -40.13 19.36
C ARG A 424 2.83 -40.92 19.49
N ALA A 425 3.94 -40.22 19.67
CA ALA A 425 5.19 -40.85 20.09
C ALA A 425 5.10 -41.36 21.55
N VAL A 426 4.28 -40.71 22.39
CA VAL A 426 4.00 -41.11 23.79
C VAL A 426 2.51 -41.33 24.00
N GLU A 427 2.11 -42.51 24.51
CA GLU A 427 0.71 -42.80 24.84
C GLU A 427 0.20 -41.89 25.97
N SER A 428 -0.90 -41.17 25.73
CA SER A 428 -1.57 -40.31 26.71
C SER A 428 -3.08 -40.39 26.57
N ASN A 429 -3.79 -40.38 27.70
CA ASN A 429 -5.24 -40.58 27.86
C ASN A 429 -6.11 -39.32 27.62
N THR A 430 -5.57 -38.26 27.01
CA THR A 430 -6.35 -37.05 26.73
C THR A 430 -7.40 -37.26 25.65
N SER A 431 -8.61 -36.74 25.92
CA SER A 431 -9.80 -36.87 25.08
C SER A 431 -9.57 -36.29 23.68
N ASN A 432 -9.81 -37.12 22.66
CA ASN A 432 -9.72 -36.75 21.25
C ASN A 432 -10.92 -35.86 20.86
N ASN A 433 -10.90 -34.57 21.22
CA ASN A 433 -11.86 -33.63 20.66
C ASN A 433 -11.43 -33.30 19.22
N LYS A 434 -12.00 -34.03 18.26
CA LYS A 434 -11.64 -33.97 16.84
C LYS A 434 -12.39 -32.84 16.15
N VAL A 435 -11.65 -31.87 15.59
CA VAL A 435 -12.24 -30.83 14.75
C VAL A 435 -12.12 -31.28 13.29
N MET A 436 -13.25 -31.63 12.66
CA MET A 436 -13.31 -32.18 11.30
C MET A 436 -13.44 -31.11 10.21
N ARG A 437 -13.88 -29.92 10.60
CA ARG A 437 -14.05 -28.72 9.78
C ARG A 437 -13.65 -27.52 10.63
N THR A 438 -13.05 -26.52 10.01
CA THR A 438 -12.61 -25.31 10.68
C THR A 438 -13.74 -24.59 11.44
N GLU A 439 -13.42 -24.07 12.63
CA GLU A 439 -14.33 -23.26 13.46
C GLU A 439 -14.21 -21.78 13.06
N GLY A 440 -14.47 -21.49 11.78
CA GLY A 440 -14.22 -20.19 11.14
C GLY A 440 -13.27 -20.32 9.95
N PRO A 441 -12.98 -19.22 9.23
CA PRO A 441 -12.01 -19.26 8.14
C PRO A 441 -10.59 -19.44 8.67
N VAL A 442 -9.80 -20.33 8.06
CA VAL A 442 -8.36 -20.34 8.32
C VAL A 442 -7.75 -19.03 7.87
N ASN A 443 -6.68 -18.60 8.53
CA ASN A 443 -5.93 -17.42 8.14
C ASN A 443 -4.45 -17.76 8.12
N LEU A 444 -3.86 -17.80 6.93
CA LEU A 444 -2.45 -18.08 6.77
C LEU A 444 -1.82 -17.25 5.65
N VAL A 445 -0.53 -16.97 5.80
CA VAL A 445 0.31 -16.44 4.72
C VAL A 445 1.27 -17.53 4.29
N LEU A 446 1.23 -17.91 3.01
CA LEU A 446 2.14 -18.88 2.41
C LEU A 446 3.14 -18.12 1.54
N VAL A 447 4.43 -18.38 1.75
CA VAL A 447 5.54 -17.78 1.01
C VAL A 447 6.35 -18.92 0.41
N ALA A 448 6.55 -18.89 -0.91
CA ALA A 448 7.29 -19.91 -1.65
C ALA A 448 8.81 -19.62 -1.71
N ASP A 449 9.35 -18.91 -0.73
CA ASP A 449 10.77 -18.55 -0.62
C ASP A 449 11.14 -18.43 0.86
N THR A 450 12.23 -19.08 1.27
CA THR A 450 12.77 -18.98 2.64
C THR A 450 13.96 -18.04 2.73
N ASP A 451 14.64 -17.78 1.60
CA ASP A 451 15.81 -16.90 1.54
C ASP A 451 15.43 -15.43 1.72
N LEU A 452 14.16 -15.07 1.53
CA LEU A 452 13.61 -13.79 1.99
C LEU A 452 13.96 -13.47 3.45
N LEU A 453 14.08 -14.48 4.32
CA LEU A 453 14.41 -14.31 5.74
C LEU A 453 15.90 -14.08 6.00
N ASP A 454 16.77 -14.43 5.04
CA ASP A 454 18.22 -14.34 5.17
C ASP A 454 18.68 -12.89 5.04
N GLU A 455 19.49 -12.45 6.01
CA GLU A 455 20.02 -11.08 6.08
C GLU A 455 20.80 -10.66 4.83
N ARG A 456 21.36 -11.60 4.06
CA ARG A 456 22.09 -11.30 2.81
C ARG A 456 21.25 -10.58 1.77
N PHE A 457 19.92 -10.75 1.79
CA PHE A 457 19.02 -10.16 0.80
C PHE A 457 18.45 -8.80 1.20
N TRP A 458 18.54 -8.43 2.49
CA TRP A 458 17.90 -7.20 2.97
C TRP A 458 18.75 -6.35 3.92
N LEU A 459 19.91 -6.84 4.37
CA LEU A 459 20.89 -6.07 5.12
C LEU A 459 22.21 -5.96 4.38
N ARG A 460 22.77 -4.75 4.38
CA ARG A 460 24.14 -4.48 3.99
C ARG A 460 24.94 -4.09 5.22
N LYS A 461 25.86 -4.97 5.65
CA LYS A 461 26.78 -4.72 6.76
C LYS A 461 28.03 -4.01 6.24
N GLN A 462 28.35 -2.85 6.80
CA GLN A 462 29.57 -2.09 6.48
C GLN A 462 30.35 -1.81 7.77
N GLN A 463 31.68 -1.90 7.69
CA GLN A 463 32.54 -1.45 8.78
C GLN A 463 32.76 0.06 8.67
N PHE A 464 32.26 0.80 9.65
CA PHE A 464 32.44 2.23 9.78
C PHE A 464 33.13 2.55 11.11
N PHE A 465 34.35 3.10 11.05
CA PHE A 465 35.19 3.37 12.23
C PHE A 465 35.37 2.17 13.19
N GLY A 466 35.52 0.97 12.63
CA GLY A 466 35.67 -0.26 13.42
C GLY A 466 34.42 -0.73 14.15
N ARG A 467 33.25 -0.09 13.89
CA ARG A 467 31.93 -0.58 14.27
C ARG A 467 31.22 -1.11 13.04
N GLU A 468 30.50 -2.21 13.20
CA GLU A 468 29.65 -2.75 12.15
C GLU A 468 28.33 -1.99 12.15
N VAL A 469 27.99 -1.36 11.03
CA VAL A 469 26.72 -0.67 10.81
C VAL A 469 25.94 -1.48 9.79
N ALA A 470 24.72 -1.87 10.15
CA ALA A 470 23.81 -2.56 9.24
C ALA A 470 22.84 -1.54 8.63
N GLU A 471 22.75 -1.54 7.31
CA GLU A 471 21.81 -0.72 6.55
C GLU A 471 20.75 -1.63 5.92
N LYS A 472 19.47 -1.32 6.13
CA LYS A 472 18.34 -2.01 5.47
C LYS A 472 18.29 -1.58 4.02
N ILE A 473 18.45 -2.52 3.08
CA ILE A 473 18.43 -2.27 1.64
C ILE A 473 17.14 -2.76 0.96
N ALA A 474 16.35 -3.57 1.66
CA ALA A 474 15.05 -4.07 1.21
C ALA A 474 14.11 -4.28 2.41
N GLY A 475 12.80 -4.23 2.16
CA GLY A 475 11.74 -4.36 3.15
C GLY A 475 11.38 -5.81 3.50
N ASN A 476 12.30 -6.76 3.36
CA ASN A 476 12.03 -8.18 3.65
C ASN A 476 11.63 -8.42 5.11
N ALA A 477 12.34 -7.78 6.04
CA ALA A 477 11.98 -7.90 7.45
C ALA A 477 10.59 -7.30 7.69
N ASP A 478 10.36 -6.11 7.16
CA ASP A 478 9.09 -5.40 7.30
C ASP A 478 7.93 -6.20 6.70
N PHE A 479 8.12 -6.91 5.59
CA PHE A 479 7.13 -7.85 5.04
C PHE A 479 6.71 -8.91 6.06
N VAL A 480 7.67 -9.55 6.74
CA VAL A 480 7.40 -10.61 7.71
C VAL A 480 6.74 -10.04 8.96
N LEU A 481 7.23 -8.91 9.46
CA LEU A 481 6.64 -8.18 10.59
C LEU A 481 5.19 -7.80 10.27
N ASN A 482 4.94 -7.11 9.15
CA ASN A 482 3.59 -6.73 8.74
C ASN A 482 2.68 -7.95 8.54
N ALA A 483 3.19 -9.05 8.00
CA ALA A 483 2.42 -10.28 7.84
C ALA A 483 2.05 -10.90 9.20
N ILE A 484 2.97 -10.91 10.16
CA ILE A 484 2.74 -11.42 11.51
C ILE A 484 1.81 -10.50 12.29
N GLU A 485 2.01 -9.19 12.25
CA GLU A 485 1.10 -8.19 12.85
C GLU A 485 -0.31 -8.33 12.29
N GLN A 486 -0.43 -8.46 10.97
CA GLN A 486 -1.73 -8.63 10.33
C GLN A 486 -2.37 -9.98 10.69
N LEU A 487 -1.54 -11.02 10.83
CA LEU A 487 -1.98 -12.30 11.34
C LEU A 487 -2.10 -12.32 12.86
N SER A 488 -1.76 -11.29 13.63
CA SER A 488 -1.96 -11.27 15.08
C SER A 488 -3.13 -10.36 15.48
N GLY A 489 -3.43 -9.34 14.67
CA GLY A 489 -4.52 -8.40 14.89
C GLY A 489 -5.89 -9.05 15.07
N SER A 490 -6.79 -8.41 15.83
CA SER A 490 -8.07 -9.03 16.18
C SER A 490 -8.92 -9.38 14.95
N ALA A 491 -9.81 -10.38 15.07
CA ALA A 491 -10.73 -10.76 13.99
C ALA A 491 -11.64 -9.59 13.53
N ALA A 492 -11.74 -8.52 14.33
CA ALA A 492 -12.43 -7.30 13.97
C ALA A 492 -11.72 -6.53 12.84
N LEU A 493 -10.38 -6.56 12.77
CA LEU A 493 -9.60 -5.87 11.73
C LEU A 493 -9.75 -6.52 10.34
N VAL A 494 -10.10 -7.81 10.28
CA VAL A 494 -10.32 -8.56 9.05
C VAL A 494 -11.49 -8.00 8.22
N ASP A 495 -12.55 -7.52 8.88
CA ASP A 495 -13.75 -7.00 8.20
C ASP A 495 -13.60 -5.55 7.71
N ILE A 496 -12.67 -4.80 8.32
CA ILE A 496 -12.33 -3.44 7.87
C ILE A 496 -11.65 -3.50 6.50
N ARG A 497 -10.82 -4.53 6.30
CA ARG A 497 -10.02 -4.76 5.09
C ARG A 497 -10.85 -4.96 3.82
N SER A 498 -12.02 -5.59 3.88
CA SER A 498 -12.77 -5.95 2.66
C SER A 498 -13.48 -4.79 1.97
N ARG A 499 -13.47 -3.58 2.57
CA ARG A 499 -14.14 -2.38 2.04
C ARG A 499 -13.20 -1.37 1.39
N GLY A 500 -11.88 -1.51 1.52
CA GLY A 500 -10.90 -0.53 1.04
C GLY A 500 -10.69 -0.43 -0.48
N VAL A 501 -11.46 -1.14 -1.31
CA VAL A 501 -11.14 -1.33 -2.73
C VAL A 501 -11.91 -0.34 -3.63
N SER A 502 -11.41 0.91 -3.73
CA SER A 502 -11.60 1.71 -4.95
C SER A 502 -10.77 2.99 -4.96
N GLN A 503 -9.49 2.89 -5.33
CA GLN A 503 -8.92 3.98 -6.13
C GLN A 503 -9.44 3.82 -7.57
N ARG A 504 -10.66 4.30 -7.82
CA ARG A 504 -11.09 4.51 -9.20
C ARG A 504 -10.50 5.82 -9.67
N ALA A 505 -9.33 5.74 -10.28
CA ALA A 505 -8.90 6.81 -11.15
C ALA A 505 -9.97 6.99 -12.24
N PHE A 506 -10.29 8.23 -12.60
CA PHE A 506 -11.28 8.50 -13.62
C PHE A 506 -10.75 7.98 -14.97
N GLU A 507 -11.04 6.72 -15.33
CA GLU A 507 -10.54 6.06 -16.55
C GLU A 507 -10.79 6.90 -17.81
N LYS A 508 -11.91 7.63 -17.84
CA LYS A 508 -12.25 8.54 -18.92
C LYS A 508 -11.32 9.76 -19.00
N VAL A 509 -10.86 10.28 -17.86
CA VAL A 509 -9.90 11.40 -17.78
C VAL A 509 -8.52 10.91 -18.20
N ILE A 510 -8.07 9.78 -17.66
CA ILE A 510 -6.78 9.16 -18.05
C ILE A 510 -6.74 8.84 -19.55
N GLU A 511 -7.80 8.25 -20.10
CA GLU A 511 -7.86 7.94 -21.54
C GLU A 511 -7.91 9.23 -22.39
N LEU A 512 -8.55 10.30 -21.90
CA LEU A 512 -8.56 11.60 -22.59
C LEU A 512 -7.20 12.29 -22.53
N GLU A 513 -6.48 12.21 -21.41
CA GLU A 513 -5.12 12.70 -21.25
C GLU A 513 -4.16 11.94 -22.18
N ARG A 514 -4.23 10.61 -22.17
CA ARG A 514 -3.44 9.75 -23.06
C ARG A 514 -3.71 10.04 -24.54
N GLN A 515 -4.97 10.22 -24.93
CA GLN A 515 -5.33 10.57 -26.31
C GLN A 515 -4.98 12.01 -26.70
N ALA A 516 -4.94 12.95 -25.73
CA ALA A 516 -4.49 14.32 -25.94
C ALA A 516 -2.97 14.35 -26.10
N GLU A 517 -2.24 13.60 -25.27
CA GLU A 517 -0.79 13.48 -25.30
C GLU A 517 -0.32 12.86 -26.62
N ILE A 518 -0.92 11.75 -27.07
CA ILE A 518 -0.59 11.12 -28.36
C ILE A 518 -0.79 12.07 -29.55
N ARG A 519 -1.90 12.83 -29.60
CA ARG A 519 -2.21 13.71 -30.74
C ARG A 519 -1.34 14.96 -30.81
N LEU A 520 -0.76 15.37 -29.68
CA LEU A 520 -0.03 16.64 -29.56
C LEU A 520 1.48 16.44 -29.44
N GLN A 521 1.95 15.25 -29.09
CA GLN A 521 3.38 14.89 -29.06
C GLN A 521 4.05 15.02 -30.43
N ASP A 522 3.34 14.69 -31.53
CA ASP A 522 3.85 14.86 -32.89
C ASP A 522 4.05 16.34 -33.26
N SER A 523 3.10 17.19 -32.86
CA SER A 523 3.17 18.64 -33.11
C SER A 523 4.27 19.31 -32.27
N GLU A 524 4.44 18.88 -31.01
CA GLU A 524 5.51 19.39 -30.14
C GLU A 524 6.90 18.97 -30.66
N ARG A 525 7.07 17.70 -31.04
CA ARG A 525 8.33 17.21 -31.64
C ARG A 525 8.70 17.97 -32.91
N GLU A 526 7.73 18.24 -33.78
CA GLU A 526 7.96 19.01 -35.00
C GLU A 526 8.40 20.46 -34.69
N LEU A 527 7.73 21.13 -33.75
CA LEU A 527 8.06 22.51 -33.37
C LEU A 527 9.41 22.60 -32.63
N GLN A 528 9.74 21.64 -31.77
CA GLN A 528 11.04 21.55 -31.11
C GLN A 528 12.17 21.28 -32.12
N ALA A 529 11.94 20.41 -33.10
CA ALA A 529 12.91 20.15 -34.17
C ALA A 529 13.17 21.41 -35.02
N LYS A 530 12.12 22.17 -35.38
CA LYS A 530 12.25 23.46 -36.09
C LYS A 530 12.99 24.50 -35.25
N LEU A 531 12.71 24.56 -33.95
CA LEU A 531 13.41 25.48 -33.02
C LEU A 531 14.91 25.16 -32.97
N LYS A 532 15.27 23.87 -32.85
CA LYS A 532 16.66 23.41 -32.83
C LYS A 532 17.36 23.74 -34.15
N GLN A 533 16.71 23.48 -35.28
CA GLN A 533 17.26 23.81 -36.60
C GLN A 533 17.50 25.31 -36.77
N ALA A 534 16.61 26.17 -36.25
CA ALA A 534 16.79 27.61 -36.27
C ALA A 534 17.97 28.07 -35.37
N GLN A 535 18.15 27.43 -34.20
CA GLN A 535 19.30 27.68 -33.31
C GLN A 535 20.63 27.29 -33.97
N ASP A 536 20.68 26.12 -34.61
CA ASP A 536 21.88 25.63 -35.31
C ASP A 536 22.26 26.55 -36.48
N LYS A 537 21.28 27.10 -37.22
CA LYS A 537 21.52 28.10 -38.27
C LYS A 537 22.14 29.40 -37.73
N ILE A 538 21.70 29.87 -36.55
CA ILE A 538 22.31 31.05 -35.90
C ILE A 538 23.75 30.73 -35.49
N ALA A 539 23.98 29.56 -34.88
CA ALA A 539 25.31 29.13 -34.45
C ALA A 539 26.30 29.02 -35.63
N ALA A 540 25.84 28.49 -36.78
CA ALA A 540 26.65 28.39 -37.99
C ALA A 540 27.00 29.76 -38.62
N LEU A 541 26.10 30.74 -38.53
CA LEU A 541 26.31 32.11 -39.03
C LEU A 541 27.17 32.97 -38.10
N GLN A 542 27.36 32.55 -36.85
CA GLN A 542 28.21 33.22 -35.85
C GLN A 542 29.66 32.68 -35.82
N GLY A 543 30.06 31.92 -36.85
CA GLY A 543 31.41 31.38 -37.00
C GLY A 543 32.50 32.46 -36.91
N VAL A 544 33.43 32.26 -35.97
CA VAL A 544 34.59 33.13 -35.74
C VAL A 544 35.68 32.80 -36.77
N GLU A 545 35.99 33.74 -37.68
CA GLU A 545 37.21 33.66 -38.49
C GLU A 545 38.39 34.34 -37.77
N THR A 546 39.35 33.54 -37.32
CA THR A 546 40.65 34.02 -36.84
C THR A 546 41.58 34.30 -38.03
N VAL A 547 41.85 35.58 -38.28
CA VAL A 547 42.88 36.01 -39.25
C VAL A 547 44.18 36.29 -38.50
N LYS A 548 45.27 35.68 -38.95
CA LYS A 548 46.61 35.87 -38.38
C LYS A 548 47.26 37.09 -39.06
N ASP A 549 47.56 38.14 -38.32
CA ASP A 549 48.28 39.31 -38.84
C ASP A 549 49.71 38.91 -39.25
N PRO A 550 50.12 39.06 -40.52
CA PRO A 550 51.43 38.62 -41.02
C PRO A 550 52.63 39.33 -40.39
N THR A 551 52.40 40.40 -39.62
CA THR A 551 53.48 41.30 -39.16
C THR A 551 53.72 41.25 -37.66
N SER A 552 52.73 40.90 -36.84
CA SER A 552 52.81 40.90 -35.37
C SER A 552 52.59 39.53 -34.74
N GLY A 553 52.02 38.56 -35.48
CA GLY A 553 51.73 37.22 -34.96
C GLY A 553 50.62 37.14 -33.92
N GLU A 554 49.93 38.24 -33.62
CA GLU A 554 48.85 38.31 -32.63
C GLU A 554 47.50 37.89 -33.26
N LEU A 555 46.75 37.04 -32.55
CA LEU A 555 45.41 36.60 -32.94
C LEU A 555 44.40 37.69 -32.57
N THR A 556 43.91 38.43 -33.55
CA THR A 556 42.78 39.35 -33.33
C THR A 556 41.48 38.72 -33.84
N VAL A 557 40.48 38.64 -32.94
CA VAL A 557 39.13 38.16 -33.24
C VAL A 557 38.30 39.35 -33.71
N ASN A 558 38.12 39.50 -35.03
CA ASN A 558 37.22 40.50 -35.58
C ASN A 558 35.84 39.88 -35.84
N VAL A 559 34.89 40.12 -34.93
CA VAL A 559 33.46 39.84 -35.17
C VAL A 559 32.87 40.99 -35.97
N SER A 560 33.09 41.00 -37.27
CA SER A 560 32.41 41.91 -38.19
C SER A 560 31.36 41.13 -38.98
N LEU A 561 30.17 40.95 -38.39
CA LEU A 561 28.99 40.49 -39.13
C LEU A 561 28.77 41.43 -40.31
N THR A 562 28.75 40.91 -41.53
CA THR A 562 28.38 41.70 -42.73
C THR A 562 26.92 42.15 -42.59
N ASP A 563 26.54 43.30 -43.19
CA ASP A 563 25.15 43.79 -43.13
C ASP A 563 24.12 42.76 -43.65
N GLN A 564 24.52 41.90 -44.59
CA GLN A 564 23.72 40.76 -45.06
C GLN A 564 23.55 39.65 -44.01
N GLN A 565 24.58 39.35 -43.22
CA GLN A 565 24.51 38.35 -42.14
C GLN A 565 23.64 38.85 -40.98
N ARG A 566 23.68 40.15 -40.66
CA ARG A 566 22.79 40.76 -39.65
C ARG A 566 21.32 40.60 -40.02
N GLN A 567 20.96 40.87 -41.28
CA GLN A 567 19.59 40.71 -41.76
C GLN A 567 19.11 39.25 -41.72
N GLN A 568 19.98 38.29 -42.04
CA GLN A 568 19.65 36.86 -41.94
C GLN A 568 19.44 36.40 -40.49
N VAL A 569 20.29 36.84 -39.56
CA VAL A 569 20.14 36.53 -38.13
C VAL A 569 18.84 37.13 -37.56
N GLU A 570 18.47 38.34 -37.97
CA GLU A 570 17.18 38.94 -37.57
C GLU A 570 15.98 38.18 -38.11
N ALA A 571 16.03 37.68 -39.36
CA ALA A 571 14.98 36.86 -39.93
C ALA A 571 14.79 35.54 -39.15
N ILE A 572 15.90 34.85 -38.83
CA ILE A 572 15.87 33.59 -38.06
C ILE A 572 15.38 33.85 -36.62
N ARG A 573 15.75 34.98 -36.01
CA ARG A 573 15.23 35.35 -34.68
C ARG A 573 13.71 35.56 -34.66
N ARG A 574 13.13 36.12 -35.73
CA ARG A 574 11.66 36.24 -35.87
C ARG A 574 10.99 34.89 -36.01
N GLU A 575 11.55 34.00 -36.82
CA GLU A 575 11.07 32.61 -36.99
C GLU A 575 11.10 31.85 -35.65
N MET A 576 12.16 32.00 -34.85
CA MET A 576 12.23 31.41 -33.50
C MET A 576 11.15 31.94 -32.55
N LEU A 577 10.80 33.22 -32.63
CA LEU A 577 9.74 33.81 -31.82
C LEU A 577 8.37 33.25 -32.20
N GLU A 578 8.10 33.08 -33.49
CA GLU A 578 6.86 32.46 -33.97
C GLU A 578 6.75 30.99 -33.53
N ILE A 579 7.82 30.20 -33.65
CA ILE A 579 7.86 28.81 -33.20
C ILE A 579 7.61 28.72 -31.67
N ARG A 580 8.21 29.62 -30.88
CA ARG A 580 7.98 29.68 -29.42
C ARG A 580 6.53 30.04 -29.07
N GLN A 581 5.90 30.95 -29.83
CA GLN A 581 4.49 31.29 -29.66
C GLN A 581 3.57 30.11 -29.99
N GLN A 582 3.88 29.37 -31.06
CA GLN A 582 3.14 28.16 -31.43
C GLN A 582 3.26 27.09 -30.34
N LEU A 583 4.46 26.85 -29.82
CA LEU A 583 4.71 25.89 -28.75
C LEU A 583 3.94 26.25 -27.46
N ARG A 584 3.93 27.54 -27.08
CA ARG A 584 3.12 28.03 -25.94
C ARG A 584 1.61 27.86 -26.17
N THR A 585 1.15 28.00 -27.42
CA THR A 585 -0.26 27.85 -27.75
C THR A 585 -0.69 26.38 -27.70
N VAL A 586 0.17 25.46 -28.16
CA VAL A 586 -0.04 24.01 -28.04
C VAL A 586 -0.10 23.60 -26.57
N GLN A 587 0.84 24.06 -25.74
CA GLN A 587 0.83 23.81 -24.30
C GLN A 587 -0.37 24.42 -23.57
N ARG A 588 -0.86 25.59 -23.99
CA ARG A 588 -2.08 26.17 -23.39
C ARG A 588 -3.33 25.35 -23.70
N LYS A 589 -3.44 24.80 -24.92
CA LYS A 589 -4.55 23.92 -25.28
C LYS A 589 -4.58 22.64 -24.44
N LEU A 590 -3.42 22.11 -24.03
CA LEU A 590 -3.29 20.99 -23.08
C LEU A 590 -4.09 21.25 -21.79
N ARG A 591 -4.02 22.49 -21.29
CA ARG A 591 -4.66 22.90 -20.03
C ARG A 591 -6.14 23.24 -20.19
N GLU A 592 -6.53 23.88 -21.29
CA GLU A 592 -7.92 24.30 -21.52
C GLU A 592 -8.91 23.13 -21.68
N ASP A 593 -8.49 22.02 -22.30
CA ASP A 593 -9.38 20.87 -22.51
C ASP A 593 -9.61 20.07 -21.21
N VAL A 594 -8.60 20.00 -20.33
CA VAL A 594 -8.72 19.43 -18.98
C VAL A 594 -9.63 20.30 -18.11
N GLU A 595 -9.39 21.61 -18.07
CA GLU A 595 -10.20 22.56 -17.28
C GLU A 595 -11.68 22.55 -17.70
N ARG A 596 -12.00 22.38 -19.01
CA ARG A 596 -13.39 22.27 -19.48
C ARG A 596 -14.09 20.98 -19.05
N LEU A 597 -13.37 19.86 -19.02
CA LEU A 597 -13.92 18.58 -18.58
C LEU A 597 -14.21 18.62 -17.08
N GLU A 598 -13.24 19.14 -16.31
CA GLU A 598 -13.36 19.39 -14.86
C GLU A 598 -14.56 20.29 -14.55
N THR A 599 -14.64 21.47 -15.18
CA THR A 599 -15.76 22.42 -15.00
C THR A 599 -17.13 21.78 -15.30
N ARG A 600 -17.20 20.92 -16.33
CA ARG A 600 -18.45 20.23 -16.68
C ARG A 600 -18.82 19.20 -15.60
N LEU A 601 -17.87 18.43 -15.10
CA LEU A 601 -18.09 17.47 -14.02
C LEU A 601 -18.50 18.18 -12.72
N GLU A 602 -17.84 19.28 -12.38
CA GLU A 602 -18.21 20.13 -11.23
C GLU A 602 -19.64 20.67 -11.37
N PHE A 603 -20.02 21.17 -12.54
CA PHE A 603 -21.38 21.68 -12.76
C PHE A 603 -22.45 20.60 -12.55
N PHE A 604 -22.21 19.38 -13.04
CA PHE A 604 -23.15 18.27 -12.85
C PHE A 604 -23.17 17.74 -11.41
N ASN A 605 -22.05 17.73 -10.70
CA ASN A 605 -22.04 17.20 -9.33
C ASN A 605 -22.48 18.23 -8.28
N ILE A 606 -22.07 19.50 -8.44
CA ILE A 606 -22.35 20.58 -7.47
C ILE A 606 -23.66 21.30 -7.83
N GLY A 607 -23.91 21.55 -9.12
CA GLY A 607 -25.05 22.35 -9.59
C GLY A 607 -26.37 21.59 -9.70
N LEU A 608 -26.32 20.27 -9.96
CA LEU A 608 -27.52 19.47 -10.20
C LEU A 608 -28.41 19.33 -8.95
N MET A 609 -27.81 19.13 -7.77
CA MET A 609 -28.58 18.92 -6.53
C MET A 609 -29.41 20.15 -6.11
N PRO A 610 -28.85 21.37 -6.07
CA PRO A 610 -29.63 22.59 -5.83
C PRO A 610 -30.77 22.77 -6.84
N ILE A 611 -30.54 22.46 -8.12
CA ILE A 611 -31.56 22.57 -9.18
C ILE A 611 -32.69 21.55 -8.97
N LEU A 612 -32.36 20.31 -8.62
CA LEU A 612 -33.34 19.26 -8.31
C LEU A 612 -34.19 19.64 -7.10
N VAL A 613 -33.58 20.16 -6.04
CA VAL A 613 -34.31 20.65 -4.85
C VAL A 613 -35.24 21.80 -5.22
N LEU A 614 -34.79 22.74 -6.06
CA LEU A 614 -35.60 23.86 -6.53
C LEU A 614 -36.79 23.38 -7.38
N LEU A 615 -36.56 22.40 -8.26
CA LEU A 615 -37.61 21.77 -9.07
C LEU A 615 -38.65 21.06 -8.20
N ILE A 616 -38.23 20.31 -7.18
CA ILE A 616 -39.14 19.65 -6.23
C ILE A 616 -39.95 20.69 -5.45
N ALA A 617 -39.32 21.77 -4.99
CA ALA A 617 -40.01 22.86 -4.29
C ALA A 617 -41.07 23.53 -5.18
N VAL A 618 -40.76 23.78 -6.45
CA VAL A 618 -41.70 24.33 -7.44
C VAL A 618 -42.84 23.34 -7.71
N LEU A 619 -42.54 22.05 -7.88
CA LEU A 619 -43.54 21.02 -8.10
C LEU A 619 -44.54 20.94 -6.92
N LEU A 620 -44.02 20.95 -5.68
CA LEU A 620 -44.84 20.97 -4.47
C LEU A 620 -45.68 22.25 -4.35
N ALA A 621 -45.14 23.40 -4.75
CA ALA A 621 -45.88 24.66 -4.77
C ALA A 621 -47.03 24.63 -5.80
N VAL A 622 -46.80 24.07 -6.99
CA VAL A 622 -47.83 23.91 -8.03
C VAL A 622 -48.92 22.93 -7.59
N VAL A 623 -48.54 21.77 -7.03
CA VAL A 623 -49.49 20.79 -6.50
C VAL A 623 -50.36 21.40 -5.39
N ARG A 624 -49.77 22.20 -4.48
CA ARG A 624 -50.52 22.96 -3.46
C ARG A 624 -51.43 24.03 -4.03
N TYR A 625 -51.05 24.66 -5.14
CA TYR A 625 -51.88 25.69 -5.79
C TYR A 625 -53.11 25.08 -6.47
N VAL A 626 -52.95 23.93 -7.14
CA VAL A 626 -54.03 23.24 -7.87
C VAL A 626 -55.02 22.56 -6.92
N THR A 627 -54.61 22.19 -5.70
CA THR A 627 -55.45 21.47 -4.73
C THR A 627 -56.27 22.36 -3.80
N ARG A 628 -56.24 23.70 -3.94
CA ARG A 628 -57.09 24.60 -3.12
C ARG A 628 -58.54 24.64 -3.64
N PRO A 629 -59.55 24.20 -2.86
CA PRO A 629 -60.95 24.30 -3.27
C PRO A 629 -61.45 25.74 -3.20
N VAL A 630 -61.99 26.25 -4.31
CA VAL A 630 -62.58 27.59 -4.43
C VAL A 630 -63.89 27.67 -3.64
N HIS A 631 -63.93 28.42 -2.54
CA HIS A 631 -65.16 28.78 -1.85
C HIS A 631 -65.89 29.88 -2.64
N ARG A 632 -67.13 29.61 -3.07
CA ARG A 632 -68.04 30.55 -3.75
C ARG A 632 -68.75 31.41 -2.71
N ASP A 633 -68.50 32.72 -2.72
CA ASP A 633 -69.23 33.70 -1.92
C ASP A 633 -70.72 33.76 -2.32
N LYS A 634 -71.62 33.54 -1.34
CA LYS A 634 -73.05 33.81 -1.48
C LYS A 634 -73.36 35.24 -1.03
N VAL A 635 -73.96 35.99 -1.94
CA VAL A 635 -74.51 37.36 -1.80
C VAL A 635 -75.60 37.43 -0.70
N PRO A 636 -75.65 38.48 0.13
CA PRO A 636 -76.85 38.80 0.91
C PRO A 636 -77.76 39.78 0.13
N ARG A 637 -79.00 39.35 -0.15
CA ARG A 637 -80.11 40.24 -0.54
C ARG A 637 -80.72 40.83 0.73
N GLY A 638 -80.97 42.13 0.73
CA GLY A 638 -81.50 42.89 1.85
C GLY A 638 -83.00 42.73 2.12
N MET A 639 -83.33 43.13 3.35
CA MET A 639 -84.56 43.73 3.92
C MET A 639 -85.95 43.20 3.52
N ALA A 640 -86.69 42.76 4.55
CA ALA A 640 -87.96 43.32 5.06
C ALA A 640 -88.93 42.20 5.51
N GLY A 641 -89.38 42.27 6.76
CA GLY A 641 -90.37 41.36 7.37
C GLY A 641 -89.99 40.98 8.79
#